data_AF-A0A941ZZ15-F1
#
_entry.id   AF-A0A941ZZ15-F1
#
_cell.length_a   1.000
_cell.length_b   1.000
_cell.length_c   1.000
_cell.angle_alpha   90.00
_cell.angle_beta   90.00
_cell.angle_gamma   90.00
#
_symmetry.space_group_name_H-M   'P 1'
#
loop_
_entity.id
_entity.type
_entity.pdbx_description
1 polymer ?
#
loop_
_entity_poly.entity_id
_entity_poly.type
_entity_poly.pdbx_seq_one_letter_code
_entity_poly.pdbx_strand_id
1 'polypeptide(L)'
;MKKLLWFSLSSLFFFVTAAWGQQAPKVESFSPQGTVKNIRQVKVRFTQPMVAFGDPRSVIMPFEINCPVKGEGRWADTRNWVYDFDKNLLAGVRCEFQLKPDVKTLGGAKLEGQKSFSFSTGGPAIRASYPYEGTKQIDEEQVFILTLDGEPDEESLFKHVAFSIQGIEDLVGIRIIGGEERERILRERYRWTRRPDVPMVLLQCKQRFPADTPVRLIWGKGVMSKTLIATESDQILPFATRPKFTAVFQCEKENPKAECSPLSAMHLRFSAPISREQARAIVLRSSDGKTWKPQEDEQNVAYDVSFKSPFPEQTAFTVELPTGLKDEAERPLANADKFPLTVRTDRYPPLAKFPARFGIVELKGDRLLPVTLRNVEPEVKAKSLRLGKQEEGVIARLIARISNVPLERPANLQAALRRVASASRERSMLTWDQEIKEFKVPKPSGSKAFEVVGIPFKDPGFYLVELESTLLGQALLAPPKPMYVPTSVLVTNLSVHFKWGRESSLAWVTTLDKGEPVSHAAVTVMDCREAVLWTGKTDGNGMAIIREKLPSLADLPSCRNQPDSLDYPQMGALAGLQQGLFVVAQTSSDMAFVHSSWDNGIEPFRFKLPSAPYPNGVMAHTVFDRTLLRAGDTVHMKHILRR
;
A
#
# COMPACT_ATOMS: atom_id res chain seq x y z
N MET A 1 41.66 67.29 -77.55
CA MET A 1 42.99 67.21 -76.89
C MET A 1 43.00 65.98 -75.97
N LYS A 2 44.11 65.24 -75.95
CA LYS A 2 44.47 64.05 -75.14
C LYS A 2 44.10 64.21 -73.64
N LYS A 3 43.89 63.23 -72.75
CA LYS A 3 44.04 61.76 -72.67
C LYS A 3 43.44 61.29 -71.30
N LEU A 4 43.24 59.97 -71.15
CA LEU A 4 43.14 59.13 -69.93
C LEU A 4 41.79 58.96 -69.19
N LEU A 5 41.43 57.68 -68.97
CA LEU A 5 40.75 57.00 -67.83
C LEU A 5 39.74 55.98 -68.39
N TRP A 6 39.57 54.74 -67.92
CA TRP A 6 40.31 53.79 -67.10
C TRP A 6 39.53 52.47 -67.33
N PHE A 7 40.20 51.38 -67.69
CA PHE A 7 39.56 50.09 -67.95
C PHE A 7 39.24 49.36 -66.63
N SER A 8 38.01 48.86 -66.48
CA SER A 8 37.66 47.82 -65.50
C SER A 8 37.08 46.62 -66.25
N LEU A 9 37.61 45.45 -65.94
CA LEU A 9 37.46 44.19 -66.69
C LEU A 9 36.23 43.40 -66.19
N SER A 10 35.44 42.89 -67.14
CA SER A 10 34.31 41.98 -66.94
C SER A 10 34.71 40.60 -66.38
N SER A 11 33.86 40.02 -65.53
CA SER A 11 33.76 38.58 -65.32
C SER A 11 32.29 38.18 -65.22
N LEU A 12 31.83 37.37 -66.17
CA LEU A 12 30.50 36.75 -66.20
C LEU A 12 30.45 35.57 -65.23
N PHE A 13 29.47 35.55 -64.33
CA PHE A 13 29.05 34.35 -63.58
C PHE A 13 27.61 34.00 -63.97
N PHE A 14 27.43 32.79 -64.51
CA PHE A 14 26.14 32.20 -64.86
C PHE A 14 25.35 31.86 -63.57
N PHE A 15 24.17 32.46 -63.39
CA PHE A 15 23.20 32.02 -62.39
C PHE A 15 22.31 30.93 -62.99
N VAL A 16 22.48 29.70 -62.50
CA VAL A 16 21.51 28.60 -62.70
C VAL A 16 20.36 28.82 -61.71
N THR A 17 19.22 29.26 -62.20
CA THR A 17 17.98 29.29 -61.43
C THR A 17 17.40 27.88 -61.37
N ALA A 18 17.51 27.23 -60.21
CA ALA A 18 16.78 26.00 -59.93
C ALA A 18 15.27 26.33 -59.88
N ALA A 19 14.54 25.92 -60.92
CA ALA A 19 13.08 25.93 -60.91
C ALA A 19 12.58 24.95 -59.84
N TRP A 20 12.04 25.47 -58.73
CA TRP A 20 11.23 24.68 -57.82
C TRP A 20 9.95 24.30 -58.57
N GLY A 21 9.85 23.05 -59.03
CA GLY A 21 8.62 22.53 -59.59
C GLY A 21 7.49 22.67 -58.57
N GLN A 22 6.46 23.46 -58.89
CA GLN A 22 5.22 23.48 -58.13
C GLN A 22 4.66 22.05 -58.11
N GLN A 23 4.58 21.44 -56.92
CA GLN A 23 3.86 20.18 -56.76
C GLN A 23 2.41 20.36 -57.24
N ALA A 24 1.97 19.45 -58.10
CA ALA A 24 0.59 19.44 -58.57
C ALA A 24 -0.39 19.40 -57.39
N PRO A 25 -1.49 20.17 -57.43
CA PRO A 25 -2.51 20.15 -56.38
C PRO A 25 -3.05 18.74 -56.19
N LYS A 26 -3.13 18.26 -54.94
CA LYS A 26 -3.61 16.90 -54.63
C LYS A 26 -4.17 16.82 -53.23
N VAL A 27 -4.83 15.70 -52.92
CA VAL A 27 -5.07 15.30 -51.54
C VAL A 27 -3.72 14.95 -50.90
N GLU A 28 -3.32 15.73 -49.91
CA GLU A 28 -2.08 15.54 -49.15
C GLU A 28 -2.24 14.41 -48.15
N SER A 29 -3.38 14.36 -47.45
CA SER A 29 -3.69 13.29 -46.51
C SER A 29 -5.19 13.02 -46.42
N PHE A 30 -5.51 11.75 -46.16
CA PHE A 30 -6.86 11.27 -45.87
C PHE A 30 -6.78 10.33 -44.67
N SER A 31 -7.58 10.58 -43.64
CA SER A 31 -7.62 9.76 -42.43
C SER A 31 -9.05 9.60 -41.91
N PRO A 32 -9.48 8.40 -41.51
CA PRO A 32 -8.72 7.14 -41.47
C PRO A 32 -8.67 6.42 -42.84
N GLN A 33 -7.74 5.47 -42.99
CA GLN A 33 -7.66 4.52 -44.11
C GLN A 33 -7.42 3.10 -43.59
N GLY A 34 -7.88 2.09 -44.34
CA GLY A 34 -7.79 0.69 -43.89
C GLY A 34 -8.78 0.38 -42.76
N THR A 35 -8.45 -0.57 -41.89
CA THR A 35 -9.33 -0.99 -40.79
C THR A 35 -9.03 -0.23 -39.50
N VAL A 36 -9.97 0.61 -39.07
CA VAL A 36 -9.81 1.51 -37.92
C VAL A 36 -11.09 1.54 -37.08
N LYS A 37 -10.95 1.43 -35.75
CA LYS A 37 -12.05 1.40 -34.78
C LYS A 37 -12.39 2.79 -34.22
N ASN A 38 -13.59 2.93 -33.65
CA ASN A 38 -14.06 4.14 -32.93
C ASN A 38 -14.01 5.44 -33.75
N ILE A 39 -14.46 5.38 -35.01
CA ILE A 39 -14.42 6.53 -35.92
C ILE A 39 -15.60 7.47 -35.63
N ARG A 40 -15.30 8.76 -35.44
CA ARG A 40 -16.28 9.85 -35.35
C ARG A 40 -16.24 10.77 -36.58
N GLN A 41 -15.06 10.90 -37.21
CA GLN A 41 -14.82 11.87 -38.28
C GLN A 41 -13.84 11.33 -39.32
N VAL A 42 -13.99 11.77 -40.56
CA VAL A 42 -12.96 11.68 -41.61
C VAL A 42 -12.32 13.06 -41.79
N LYS A 43 -11.00 13.12 -41.93
CA LYS A 43 -10.25 14.35 -42.16
C LYS A 43 -9.45 14.24 -43.44
N VAL A 44 -9.57 15.27 -44.27
CA VAL A 44 -8.90 15.38 -45.56
C VAL A 44 -8.15 16.69 -45.62
N ARG A 45 -6.87 16.62 -45.99
CA ARG A 45 -6.02 17.79 -46.20
C ARG A 45 -5.60 17.87 -47.66
N PHE A 46 -5.65 19.07 -48.23
CA PHE A 46 -5.23 19.36 -49.60
C PHE A 46 -3.92 20.16 -49.60
N THR A 47 -3.08 19.97 -50.63
CA THR A 47 -1.80 20.70 -50.75
C THR A 47 -1.96 22.20 -51.02
N GLN A 48 -3.11 22.62 -51.55
CA GLN A 48 -3.43 24.00 -51.88
C GLN A 48 -4.80 24.44 -51.30
N PRO A 49 -5.03 25.75 -51.11
CA PRO A 49 -6.33 26.27 -50.68
C PRO A 49 -7.45 25.87 -51.65
N MET A 50 -8.54 25.33 -51.10
CA MET A 50 -9.73 24.87 -51.82
C MET A 50 -10.89 25.84 -51.67
N VAL A 51 -11.00 26.51 -50.51
CA VAL A 51 -12.02 27.51 -50.20
C VAL A 51 -11.40 28.78 -49.66
N ALA A 52 -12.13 29.90 -49.71
CA ALA A 52 -11.69 31.18 -49.18
C ALA A 52 -11.60 31.14 -47.64
N PHE A 53 -10.67 31.92 -47.08
CA PHE A 53 -10.52 32.04 -45.62
C PHE A 53 -11.76 32.75 -45.04
N GLY A 54 -12.38 32.16 -44.01
CA GLY A 54 -13.56 32.73 -43.36
C GLY A 54 -14.92 32.34 -43.96
N ASP A 55 -14.96 31.43 -44.95
CA ASP A 55 -16.21 30.86 -45.49
C ASP A 55 -16.38 29.37 -45.11
N PRO A 56 -16.77 29.06 -43.85
CA PRO A 56 -16.98 27.68 -43.40
C PRO A 56 -18.24 27.02 -44.00
N ARG A 57 -19.07 27.78 -44.75
CA ARG A 57 -20.32 27.30 -45.38
C ARG A 57 -20.19 27.10 -46.88
N SER A 58 -18.97 27.17 -47.42
CA SER A 58 -18.73 26.87 -48.83
C SER A 58 -19.36 25.54 -49.22
N VAL A 59 -20.25 25.56 -50.23
CA VAL A 59 -21.07 24.41 -50.68
C VAL A 59 -20.22 23.34 -51.39
N ILE A 60 -18.91 23.56 -51.52
CA ILE A 60 -18.00 22.62 -52.16
C ILE A 60 -17.84 21.39 -51.25
N MET A 61 -18.58 20.34 -51.60
CA MET A 61 -18.44 18.99 -51.06
C MET A 61 -17.52 18.19 -51.98
N PRO A 62 -16.22 18.03 -51.64
CA PRO A 62 -15.22 17.52 -52.56
C PRO A 62 -15.37 16.03 -52.90
N PHE A 63 -16.11 15.27 -52.09
CA PHE A 63 -16.28 13.83 -52.25
C PHE A 63 -17.74 13.46 -52.54
N GLU A 64 -17.91 12.42 -53.35
CA GLU A 64 -19.07 11.54 -53.33
C GLU A 64 -18.82 10.45 -52.28
N ILE A 65 -19.78 10.23 -51.39
CA ILE A 65 -19.59 9.43 -50.17
C ILE A 65 -20.57 8.27 -50.19
N ASN A 66 -20.04 7.05 -50.25
CA ASN A 66 -20.82 5.83 -50.10
C ASN A 66 -20.54 5.22 -48.73
N CYS A 67 -21.46 5.43 -47.79
CA CYS A 67 -21.33 4.99 -46.41
C CYS A 67 -22.72 4.69 -45.82
N PRO A 68 -22.93 3.57 -45.12
CA PRO A 68 -24.24 3.22 -44.56
C PRO A 68 -24.67 4.13 -43.40
N VAL A 69 -23.73 4.88 -42.81
CA VAL A 69 -23.99 5.84 -41.72
C VAL A 69 -23.84 7.25 -42.25
N LYS A 70 -24.86 8.08 -41.99
CA LYS A 70 -24.90 9.48 -42.42
C LYS A 70 -23.98 10.37 -41.58
N GLY A 71 -23.62 11.51 -42.17
CA GLY A 71 -22.82 12.56 -41.59
C GLY A 71 -22.84 13.83 -42.45
N GLU A 72 -22.16 14.85 -41.97
CA GLU A 72 -22.10 16.18 -42.57
C GLU A 72 -20.66 16.60 -42.87
N GLY A 73 -20.45 17.14 -44.07
CA GLY A 73 -19.15 17.66 -44.48
C GLY A 73 -19.02 19.15 -44.22
N ARG A 74 -17.84 19.60 -43.77
CA ARG A 74 -17.53 21.02 -43.59
C ARG A 74 -16.04 21.30 -43.77
N TRP A 75 -15.73 22.55 -44.13
CA TRP A 75 -14.36 23.04 -44.16
C TRP A 75 -13.95 23.50 -42.75
N ALA A 76 -12.85 22.94 -42.23
CA ALA A 76 -12.25 23.36 -40.96
C ALA A 76 -11.33 24.59 -41.16
N ASP A 77 -10.68 24.67 -42.32
CA ASP A 77 -9.94 25.84 -42.80
C ASP A 77 -9.85 25.78 -44.34
N THR A 78 -9.01 26.62 -44.95
CA THR A 78 -8.90 26.72 -46.42
C THR A 78 -8.36 25.46 -47.10
N ARG A 79 -7.74 24.53 -46.36
CA ARG A 79 -7.10 23.31 -46.89
C ARG A 79 -7.58 22.02 -46.23
N ASN A 80 -8.30 22.10 -45.12
CA ASN A 80 -8.75 20.93 -44.35
C ASN A 80 -10.28 20.81 -44.41
N TRP A 81 -10.75 19.68 -44.93
CA TRP A 81 -12.16 19.30 -44.97
C TRP A 81 -12.41 18.13 -44.01
N VAL A 82 -13.53 18.17 -43.31
CA VAL A 82 -13.92 17.19 -42.30
C VAL A 82 -15.31 16.66 -42.60
N TYR A 83 -15.49 15.34 -42.52
CA TYR A 83 -16.79 14.69 -42.53
C TYR A 83 -17.11 14.17 -41.13
N ASP A 84 -18.08 14.80 -40.48
CA ASP A 84 -18.54 14.48 -39.14
C ASP A 84 -19.73 13.53 -39.23
N PHE A 85 -19.60 12.28 -38.78
CA PHE A 85 -20.74 11.35 -38.75
C PHE A 85 -21.83 11.85 -37.77
N ASP A 86 -23.01 11.24 -37.72
CA ASP A 86 -24.01 11.61 -36.70
C ASP A 86 -23.70 10.98 -35.32
N LYS A 87 -23.10 9.78 -35.34
CA LYS A 87 -22.70 9.00 -34.15
C LYS A 87 -21.32 8.36 -34.37
N ASN A 88 -20.75 7.77 -33.33
CA ASN A 88 -19.57 6.91 -33.50
C ASN A 88 -19.94 5.68 -34.34
N LEU A 89 -19.07 5.32 -35.29
CA LEU A 89 -19.28 4.13 -36.12
C LEU A 89 -19.02 2.87 -35.29
N LEU A 90 -20.02 1.97 -35.25
CA LEU A 90 -19.88 0.61 -34.73
C LEU A 90 -19.06 -0.26 -35.71
N ALA A 91 -18.68 -1.46 -35.27
CA ALA A 91 -18.10 -2.46 -36.17
C ALA A 91 -19.08 -2.86 -37.29
N GLY A 92 -18.54 -3.29 -38.43
CA GLY A 92 -19.33 -3.67 -39.59
C GLY A 92 -19.64 -2.55 -40.58
N VAL A 93 -18.91 -1.44 -40.54
CA VAL A 93 -19.12 -0.29 -41.45
C VAL A 93 -17.95 -0.18 -42.42
N ARG A 94 -18.24 -0.12 -43.73
CA ARG A 94 -17.29 0.23 -44.78
C ARG A 94 -17.75 1.50 -45.46
N CYS A 95 -16.86 2.47 -45.62
CA CYS A 95 -17.16 3.74 -46.27
C CYS A 95 -16.13 4.05 -47.34
N GLU A 96 -16.60 4.53 -48.47
CA GLU A 96 -15.80 4.93 -49.63
C GLU A 96 -16.06 6.39 -49.97
N PHE A 97 -14.97 7.10 -50.26
CA PHE A 97 -14.93 8.53 -50.55
C PHE A 97 -14.26 8.70 -51.92
N GLN A 98 -15.05 9.08 -52.91
CA GLN A 98 -14.58 9.31 -54.27
C GLN A 98 -14.48 10.81 -54.52
N LEU A 99 -13.27 11.30 -54.85
CA LEU A 99 -13.03 12.70 -55.17
C LEU A 99 -13.79 13.05 -56.45
N LYS A 100 -14.65 14.07 -56.39
CA LYS A 100 -15.46 14.48 -57.54
C LYS A 100 -14.57 15.05 -58.66
N PRO A 101 -14.85 14.73 -59.93
CA PRO A 101 -14.00 15.10 -61.06
C PRO A 101 -13.89 16.61 -61.31
N ASP A 102 -14.91 17.38 -60.92
CA ASP A 102 -15.00 18.82 -61.18
C ASP A 102 -14.43 19.70 -60.05
N VAL A 103 -13.89 19.08 -58.99
CA VAL A 103 -13.30 19.81 -57.86
C VAL A 103 -11.96 20.41 -58.27
N LYS A 104 -11.84 21.72 -58.07
CA LYS A 104 -10.65 22.53 -58.38
C LYS A 104 -10.19 23.27 -57.13
N THR A 105 -8.93 23.67 -57.10
CA THR A 105 -8.41 24.57 -56.06
C THR A 105 -9.05 25.95 -56.18
N LEU A 106 -8.91 26.79 -55.14
CA LEU A 106 -9.36 28.19 -55.17
C LEU A 106 -8.73 28.96 -56.34
N GLY A 107 -7.51 28.57 -56.75
CA GLY A 107 -6.81 29.13 -57.93
C GLY A 107 -7.20 28.49 -59.27
N GLY A 108 -8.21 27.61 -59.30
CA GLY A 108 -8.74 26.99 -60.53
C GLY A 108 -7.97 25.77 -61.05
N ALA A 109 -6.93 25.31 -60.34
CA ALA A 109 -6.12 24.17 -60.76
C ALA A 109 -6.84 22.84 -60.46
N LYS A 110 -6.68 21.84 -61.34
CA LYS A 110 -7.25 20.50 -61.16
C LYS A 110 -6.44 19.71 -60.13
N LEU A 111 -7.12 18.86 -59.36
CA LEU A 111 -6.49 17.94 -58.41
C LEU A 111 -5.98 16.68 -59.13
N GLU A 112 -4.73 16.29 -58.84
CA GLU A 112 -4.06 15.09 -59.31
C GLU A 112 -3.84 14.07 -58.17
N GLY A 113 -3.32 12.89 -58.50
CA GLY A 113 -3.03 11.83 -57.52
C GLY A 113 -4.20 10.88 -57.22
N GLN A 114 -4.21 10.31 -56.00
CA GLN A 114 -5.22 9.35 -55.56
C GLN A 114 -6.60 10.02 -55.45
N LYS A 115 -7.62 9.36 -56.01
CA LYS A 115 -9.00 9.89 -56.07
C LYS A 115 -10.02 9.07 -55.27
N SER A 116 -9.72 7.80 -54.96
CA SER A 116 -10.57 6.94 -54.13
C SER A 116 -9.89 6.69 -52.79
N PHE A 117 -10.65 6.83 -51.71
CA PHE A 117 -10.22 6.57 -50.35
C PHE A 117 -11.28 5.72 -49.64
N SER A 118 -10.85 4.76 -48.83
CA SER A 118 -11.79 3.93 -48.09
C SER A 118 -11.23 3.51 -46.74
N PHE A 119 -12.15 3.22 -45.83
CA PHE A 119 -11.86 2.61 -44.55
C PHE A 119 -12.97 1.62 -44.17
N SER A 120 -12.64 0.75 -43.23
CA SER A 120 -13.56 -0.20 -42.60
C SER A 120 -13.46 -0.08 -41.08
N THR A 121 -14.56 -0.28 -40.36
CA THR A 121 -14.51 -0.46 -38.90
C THR A 121 -14.24 -1.91 -38.50
N GLY A 122 -13.97 -2.80 -39.46
CA GLY A 122 -13.71 -4.22 -39.24
C GLY A 122 -14.90 -4.97 -38.65
N GLY A 123 -14.77 -6.28 -38.50
CA GLY A 123 -15.78 -7.11 -37.82
C GLY A 123 -15.88 -6.83 -36.31
N PRO A 124 -16.90 -7.38 -35.63
CA PRO A 124 -17.15 -7.11 -34.22
C PRO A 124 -16.00 -7.57 -33.33
N ALA A 125 -15.66 -6.77 -32.34
CA ALA A 125 -14.58 -6.98 -31.40
C ALA A 125 -15.08 -6.95 -29.95
N ILE A 126 -14.39 -7.66 -29.07
CA ILE A 126 -14.67 -7.65 -27.64
C ILE A 126 -14.13 -6.35 -27.06
N ARG A 127 -15.04 -5.55 -26.48
CA ARG A 127 -14.66 -4.33 -25.73
C ARG A 127 -14.44 -4.59 -24.26
N ALA A 128 -15.23 -5.52 -23.70
CA ALA A 128 -15.15 -5.91 -22.31
C ALA A 128 -15.69 -7.32 -22.14
N SER A 129 -15.16 -8.03 -21.15
CA SER A 129 -15.62 -9.36 -20.75
C SER A 129 -16.01 -9.37 -19.27
N TYR A 130 -16.97 -10.22 -18.92
CA TYR A 130 -17.19 -10.68 -17.57
C TYR A 130 -17.20 -12.22 -17.54
N PRO A 131 -16.37 -12.88 -16.73
CA PRO A 131 -15.29 -12.32 -15.90
C PRO A 131 -14.29 -11.48 -16.71
N TYR A 132 -13.61 -10.55 -16.03
CA TYR A 132 -12.66 -9.66 -16.70
C TYR A 132 -11.46 -10.45 -17.20
N GLU A 133 -10.87 -10.02 -18.31
CA GLU A 133 -9.65 -10.61 -18.85
C GLU A 133 -8.54 -10.72 -17.78
N GLY A 134 -7.95 -11.91 -17.64
CA GLY A 134 -6.94 -12.20 -16.61
C GLY A 134 -7.51 -12.74 -15.30
N THR A 135 -8.82 -12.96 -15.18
CA THR A 135 -9.42 -13.63 -14.02
C THR A 135 -8.87 -15.06 -13.87
N LYS A 136 -8.34 -15.38 -12.69
CA LYS A 136 -7.72 -16.69 -12.37
C LYS A 136 -8.56 -17.59 -11.45
N GLN A 137 -9.85 -17.32 -11.34
CA GLN A 137 -10.78 -18.01 -10.45
C GLN A 137 -12.12 -18.26 -11.14
N ILE A 138 -12.11 -18.48 -12.46
CA ILE A 138 -13.35 -18.77 -13.18
C ILE A 138 -13.88 -20.15 -12.77
N ASP A 139 -15.20 -20.30 -12.80
CA ASP A 139 -15.85 -21.59 -12.60
C ASP A 139 -15.49 -22.57 -13.74
N GLU A 140 -15.45 -23.87 -13.45
CA GLU A 140 -15.23 -24.91 -14.45
C GLU A 140 -16.31 -24.91 -15.55
N GLU A 141 -17.49 -24.36 -15.29
CA GLU A 141 -18.60 -24.17 -16.24
C GLU A 141 -18.90 -22.68 -16.53
N GLN A 142 -17.89 -21.81 -16.43
CA GLN A 142 -18.04 -20.37 -16.57
C GLN A 142 -18.82 -19.93 -17.82
N VAL A 143 -19.85 -19.11 -17.60
CA VAL A 143 -20.48 -18.30 -18.66
C VAL A 143 -19.76 -16.96 -18.78
N PHE A 144 -19.33 -16.61 -19.98
CA PHE A 144 -18.68 -15.35 -20.32
C PHE A 144 -19.69 -14.39 -20.94
N ILE A 145 -19.81 -13.20 -20.36
CA ILE A 145 -20.61 -12.11 -20.91
C ILE A 145 -19.66 -11.18 -21.66
N LEU A 146 -19.77 -11.16 -22.99
CA LEU A 146 -18.95 -10.34 -23.85
C LEU A 146 -19.72 -9.12 -24.32
N THR A 147 -19.17 -7.94 -24.05
CA THR A 147 -19.66 -6.67 -24.59
C THR A 147 -18.89 -6.35 -25.85
N LEU A 148 -19.59 -6.06 -26.94
CA LEU A 148 -19.01 -5.92 -28.27
C LEU A 148 -19.13 -4.49 -28.81
N ASP A 149 -18.29 -4.14 -29.79
CA ASP A 149 -18.36 -2.87 -30.52
C ASP A 149 -19.28 -2.91 -31.76
N GLY A 150 -19.92 -4.05 -32.02
CA GLY A 150 -20.92 -4.26 -33.07
C GLY A 150 -21.62 -5.61 -32.91
N GLU A 151 -22.71 -5.82 -33.67
CA GLU A 151 -23.47 -7.07 -33.63
C GLU A 151 -22.81 -8.15 -34.49
N PRO A 152 -22.48 -9.33 -33.94
CA PRO A 152 -21.95 -10.44 -34.70
C PRO A 152 -23.05 -11.24 -35.39
N ASP A 153 -22.65 -11.88 -36.48
CA ASP A 153 -23.36 -13.00 -37.08
C ASP A 153 -23.12 -14.27 -36.24
N GLU A 154 -24.18 -14.92 -35.79
CA GLU A 154 -24.09 -16.07 -34.87
C GLU A 154 -23.44 -17.30 -35.50
N GLU A 155 -23.65 -17.54 -36.80
CA GLU A 155 -23.04 -18.68 -37.48
C GLU A 155 -21.51 -18.55 -37.55
N SER A 156 -21.03 -17.33 -37.80
CA SER A 156 -19.60 -17.02 -37.77
C SER A 156 -18.98 -17.25 -36.37
N LEU A 157 -19.74 -17.07 -35.28
CA LEU A 157 -19.23 -17.34 -33.93
C LEU A 157 -18.91 -18.82 -33.72
N PHE A 158 -19.76 -19.72 -34.19
CA PHE A 158 -19.50 -21.16 -34.07
C PHE A 158 -18.30 -21.64 -34.88
N LYS A 159 -17.93 -20.92 -35.95
CA LYS A 159 -16.78 -21.23 -36.82
C LYS A 159 -15.47 -20.63 -36.32
N HIS A 160 -15.52 -19.46 -35.70
CA HIS A 160 -14.34 -18.64 -35.41
C HIS A 160 -14.09 -18.38 -33.92
N VAL A 161 -15.00 -18.76 -33.02
CA VAL A 161 -14.82 -18.60 -31.57
C VAL A 161 -14.62 -19.95 -30.90
N ALA A 162 -13.54 -20.08 -30.15
CA ALA A 162 -13.18 -21.31 -29.46
C ALA A 162 -12.39 -21.05 -28.17
N PHE A 163 -12.19 -22.09 -27.39
CA PHE A 163 -11.34 -22.10 -26.20
C PHE A 163 -10.10 -22.94 -26.45
N SER A 164 -8.93 -22.40 -26.11
CA SER A 164 -7.70 -23.16 -25.92
C SER A 164 -7.53 -23.43 -24.44
N ILE A 165 -7.42 -24.71 -24.06
CA ILE A 165 -7.36 -25.15 -22.65
C ILE A 165 -6.04 -25.87 -22.46
N GLN A 166 -5.27 -25.51 -21.44
CA GLN A 166 -4.00 -26.17 -21.19
C GLN A 166 -4.21 -27.67 -20.93
N GLY A 167 -3.45 -28.52 -21.65
CA GLY A 167 -3.55 -29.97 -21.55
C GLY A 167 -4.58 -30.60 -22.50
N ILE A 168 -5.29 -29.81 -23.30
CA ILE A 168 -6.18 -30.28 -24.36
C ILE A 168 -5.62 -29.75 -25.68
N GLU A 169 -5.25 -30.66 -26.59
CA GLU A 169 -4.58 -30.30 -27.84
C GLU A 169 -5.52 -29.54 -28.79
N ASP A 170 -6.76 -30.02 -28.92
CA ASP A 170 -7.75 -29.43 -29.82
C ASP A 170 -8.45 -28.19 -29.22
N LEU A 171 -8.77 -27.25 -30.10
CA LEU A 171 -9.63 -26.11 -29.74
C LEU A 171 -11.05 -26.59 -29.48
N VAL A 172 -11.65 -26.08 -28.41
CA VAL A 172 -13.00 -26.49 -28.00
C VAL A 172 -14.01 -25.39 -28.30
N GLY A 173 -15.06 -25.75 -29.04
CA GLY A 173 -16.08 -24.81 -29.47
C GLY A 173 -16.91 -24.22 -28.32
N ILE A 174 -17.80 -23.29 -28.69
CA ILE A 174 -18.69 -22.56 -27.78
C ILE A 174 -20.12 -23.07 -27.79
N ARG A 175 -20.84 -22.83 -26.68
CA ARG A 175 -22.30 -22.81 -26.59
C ARG A 175 -22.73 -21.36 -26.38
N ILE A 176 -23.65 -20.88 -27.21
CA ILE A 176 -24.27 -19.55 -27.01
C ILE A 176 -25.42 -19.69 -26.03
N ILE A 177 -25.50 -18.79 -25.04
CA ILE A 177 -26.59 -18.72 -24.07
C ILE A 177 -27.62 -17.69 -24.54
N GLY A 178 -28.80 -18.17 -24.91
CA GLY A 178 -29.92 -17.37 -25.42
C GLY A 178 -31.17 -17.43 -24.53
N GLY A 179 -32.27 -16.84 -25.01
CA GLY A 179 -33.60 -16.98 -24.42
C GLY A 179 -33.71 -16.52 -22.95
N GLU A 180 -34.50 -17.25 -22.17
CA GLU A 180 -34.76 -16.93 -20.76
C GLU A 180 -33.52 -17.06 -19.88
N GLU A 181 -32.66 -18.06 -20.15
CA GLU A 181 -31.41 -18.28 -19.43
C GLU A 181 -30.49 -17.06 -19.53
N ARG A 182 -30.36 -16.50 -20.74
CA ARG A 182 -29.61 -15.25 -20.98
C ARG A 182 -30.15 -14.11 -20.12
N GLU A 183 -31.46 -13.90 -20.14
CA GLU A 183 -32.05 -12.78 -19.40
C GLU A 183 -31.95 -12.98 -17.89
N ARG A 184 -32.00 -14.21 -17.37
CA ARG A 184 -31.75 -14.50 -15.96
C ARG A 184 -30.33 -14.10 -15.54
N ILE A 185 -29.32 -14.56 -16.28
CA ILE A 185 -27.90 -14.25 -16.01
C ILE A 185 -27.66 -12.75 -16.05
N LEU A 186 -28.24 -12.05 -17.03
CA LEU A 186 -28.08 -10.61 -17.17
C LEU A 186 -28.81 -9.84 -16.06
N ARG A 187 -30.00 -10.29 -15.63
CA ARG A 187 -30.69 -9.68 -14.47
C ARG A 187 -29.86 -9.81 -13.19
N GLU A 188 -29.28 -10.99 -12.92
CA GLU A 188 -28.43 -11.19 -11.75
C GLU A 188 -27.16 -10.34 -11.81
N ARG A 189 -26.49 -10.33 -12.97
CA ARG A 189 -25.26 -9.53 -13.19
C ARG A 189 -25.49 -8.04 -13.00
N TYR A 190 -26.58 -7.52 -13.56
CA TYR A 190 -26.91 -6.09 -13.56
C TYR A 190 -27.98 -5.75 -12.51
N ARG A 191 -28.10 -6.55 -11.43
CA ARG A 191 -29.08 -6.31 -10.36
C ARG A 191 -28.93 -4.92 -9.72
N TRP A 192 -27.70 -4.43 -9.60
CA TRP A 192 -27.36 -3.18 -8.93
C TRP A 192 -26.85 -2.08 -9.86
N THR A 193 -26.73 -2.37 -11.16
CA THR A 193 -26.15 -1.45 -12.14
C THR A 193 -26.97 -1.43 -13.41
N ARG A 194 -26.94 -0.33 -14.15
CA ARG A 194 -27.66 -0.26 -15.43
C ARG A 194 -26.97 -1.15 -16.45
N ARG A 195 -27.73 -2.08 -17.06
CA ARG A 195 -27.27 -2.86 -18.21
C ARG A 195 -26.86 -1.91 -19.35
N PRO A 196 -25.64 -2.05 -19.90
CA PRO A 196 -25.20 -1.27 -21.05
C PRO A 196 -26.09 -1.50 -22.27
N ASP A 197 -26.39 -0.42 -22.99
CA ASP A 197 -27.14 -0.46 -24.26
C ASP A 197 -26.17 -0.63 -25.43
N VAL A 198 -25.58 -1.82 -25.51
CA VAL A 198 -24.58 -2.21 -26.52
C VAL A 198 -24.75 -3.69 -26.84
N PRO A 199 -24.25 -4.17 -28.00
CA PRO A 199 -24.31 -5.58 -28.35
C PRO A 199 -23.61 -6.47 -27.31
N MET A 200 -24.29 -7.55 -26.90
CA MET A 200 -23.78 -8.49 -25.90
C MET A 200 -24.07 -9.94 -26.29
N VAL A 201 -23.03 -10.78 -26.21
CA VAL A 201 -23.10 -12.23 -26.41
C VAL A 201 -22.73 -12.93 -25.12
N LEU A 202 -23.49 -13.95 -24.73
CA LEU A 202 -23.15 -14.83 -23.63
C LEU A 202 -22.71 -16.17 -24.21
N LEU A 203 -21.51 -16.62 -23.83
CA LEU A 203 -20.97 -17.88 -24.30
C LEU A 203 -20.42 -18.72 -23.16
N GLN A 204 -20.46 -20.03 -23.35
CA GLN A 204 -19.92 -21.03 -22.44
C GLN A 204 -19.06 -21.99 -23.27
N CYS A 205 -18.04 -22.61 -22.67
CA CYS A 205 -17.32 -23.69 -23.33
C CYS A 205 -18.25 -24.90 -23.49
N LYS A 206 -18.13 -25.63 -24.62
CA LYS A 206 -18.91 -26.87 -24.83
C LYS A 206 -18.56 -27.99 -23.85
N GLN A 207 -17.38 -27.94 -23.25
CA GLN A 207 -16.96 -28.89 -22.23
C GLN A 207 -16.66 -28.17 -20.92
N ARG A 208 -16.78 -28.90 -19.81
CA ARG A 208 -16.35 -28.44 -18.49
C ARG A 208 -14.83 -28.31 -18.47
N PHE A 209 -14.32 -27.17 -18.01
CA PHE A 209 -12.89 -26.96 -17.87
C PHE A 209 -12.30 -27.82 -16.74
N PRO A 210 -11.06 -28.30 -16.87
CA PRO A 210 -10.35 -28.88 -15.73
C PRO A 210 -10.08 -27.81 -14.66
N ALA A 211 -10.00 -28.21 -13.39
CA ALA A 211 -9.65 -27.31 -12.29
C ALA A 211 -8.17 -26.88 -12.36
N ASP A 212 -7.85 -25.72 -11.79
CA ASP A 212 -6.48 -25.16 -11.74
C ASP A 212 -5.78 -25.10 -13.12
N THR A 213 -6.52 -24.70 -14.15
CA THR A 213 -6.10 -24.81 -15.55
C THR A 213 -6.20 -23.47 -16.26
N PRO A 214 -5.11 -22.98 -16.89
CA PRO A 214 -5.13 -21.86 -17.82
C PRO A 214 -6.05 -22.13 -19.02
N VAL A 215 -6.88 -21.14 -19.34
CA VAL A 215 -7.84 -21.16 -20.44
C VAL A 215 -7.71 -19.86 -21.23
N ARG A 216 -7.81 -19.93 -22.55
CA ARG A 216 -7.86 -18.75 -23.43
C ARG A 216 -9.14 -18.79 -24.25
N LEU A 217 -9.94 -17.73 -24.15
CA LEU A 217 -11.02 -17.48 -25.10
C LEU A 217 -10.42 -16.85 -26.36
N ILE A 218 -10.61 -17.49 -27.50
CA ILE A 218 -10.14 -17.02 -28.80
C ILE A 218 -11.35 -16.48 -29.55
N TRP A 219 -11.40 -15.16 -29.72
CA TRP A 219 -12.29 -14.49 -30.66
C TRP A 219 -11.55 -14.36 -31.99
N GLY A 220 -11.72 -15.35 -32.85
CA GLY A 220 -10.87 -15.54 -34.02
C GLY A 220 -11.07 -14.50 -35.12
N LYS A 221 -10.05 -14.40 -35.97
CA LYS A 221 -10.13 -13.83 -37.30
C LYS A 221 -11.25 -14.53 -38.09
N GLY A 222 -12.08 -13.74 -38.76
CA GLY A 222 -13.21 -14.25 -39.54
C GLY A 222 -14.58 -14.10 -38.87
N VAL A 223 -14.67 -13.69 -37.61
CA VAL A 223 -15.95 -13.36 -36.98
C VAL A 223 -16.60 -12.21 -37.74
N MET A 224 -17.81 -12.45 -38.24
CA MET A 224 -18.51 -11.52 -39.13
C MET A 224 -19.46 -10.63 -38.35
N SER A 225 -19.61 -9.39 -38.83
CA SER A 225 -20.75 -8.54 -38.51
C SER A 225 -21.96 -8.94 -39.35
N LYS A 226 -23.16 -8.48 -38.98
CA LYS A 226 -24.38 -8.65 -39.81
C LYS A 226 -24.28 -8.06 -41.22
N THR A 227 -23.33 -7.15 -41.45
CA THR A 227 -23.02 -6.56 -42.75
C THR A 227 -21.87 -7.28 -43.49
N LEU A 228 -21.52 -8.50 -43.05
CA LEU A 228 -20.53 -9.39 -43.67
C LEU A 228 -19.09 -8.86 -43.67
N ILE A 229 -18.77 -7.90 -42.79
CA ILE A 229 -17.38 -7.49 -42.55
C ILE A 229 -16.81 -8.34 -41.44
N ALA A 230 -15.68 -9.00 -41.71
CA ALA A 230 -14.99 -9.90 -40.79
C ALA A 230 -13.94 -9.22 -39.91
N THR A 231 -13.64 -9.80 -38.76
CA THR A 231 -12.46 -9.47 -37.95
C THR A 231 -11.18 -9.85 -38.70
N GLU A 232 -10.16 -8.99 -38.62
CA GLU A 232 -8.90 -9.19 -39.35
C GLU A 232 -7.83 -9.95 -38.54
N SER A 233 -7.97 -9.96 -37.21
CA SER A 233 -7.04 -10.59 -36.27
C SER A 233 -7.79 -11.21 -35.09
N ASP A 234 -7.13 -12.19 -34.45
CA ASP A 234 -7.62 -12.83 -33.23
C ASP A 234 -7.56 -11.86 -32.04
N GLN A 235 -8.58 -11.90 -31.18
CA GLN A 235 -8.53 -11.37 -29.83
C GLN A 235 -8.50 -12.54 -28.85
N ILE A 236 -7.44 -12.61 -28.06
CA ILE A 236 -7.19 -13.73 -27.15
C ILE A 236 -7.29 -13.20 -25.72
N LEU A 237 -8.28 -13.67 -24.97
CA LEU A 237 -8.49 -13.28 -23.58
C LEU A 237 -8.03 -14.42 -22.67
N PRO A 238 -6.96 -14.25 -21.86
CA PRO A 238 -6.50 -15.26 -20.92
C PRO A 238 -7.36 -15.31 -19.63
N PHE A 239 -7.54 -16.51 -19.11
CA PHE A 239 -8.20 -16.84 -17.86
C PHE A 239 -7.52 -18.04 -17.19
N ALA A 240 -7.88 -18.34 -15.95
CA ALA A 240 -7.59 -19.63 -15.34
C ALA A 240 -8.75 -20.07 -14.44
N THR A 241 -9.07 -21.37 -14.46
CA THR A 241 -10.06 -21.95 -13.57
C THR A 241 -9.57 -21.94 -12.13
N ARG A 242 -10.50 -21.81 -11.20
CA ARG A 242 -10.23 -21.89 -9.76
C ARG A 242 -9.55 -23.22 -9.38
N PRO A 243 -8.77 -23.25 -8.28
CA PRO A 243 -8.13 -24.48 -7.82
C PRO A 243 -9.17 -25.51 -7.35
N LYS A 244 -8.72 -26.75 -7.21
CA LYS A 244 -9.51 -27.82 -6.56
C LYS A 244 -9.90 -27.42 -5.14
N PHE A 245 -11.07 -27.85 -4.71
CA PHE A 245 -11.51 -27.65 -3.33
C PHE A 245 -10.63 -28.47 -2.38
N THR A 246 -9.89 -27.80 -1.50
CA THR A 246 -8.91 -28.41 -0.58
C THR A 246 -8.99 -27.76 0.80
N ALA A 247 -8.51 -28.49 1.81
CA ALA A 247 -8.40 -28.03 3.19
C ALA A 247 -6.94 -28.11 3.66
N VAL A 248 -6.44 -27.03 4.26
CA VAL A 248 -5.05 -26.88 4.71
C VAL A 248 -5.03 -26.49 6.18
N PHE A 249 -4.41 -27.33 7.01
CA PHE A 249 -4.21 -27.03 8.42
C PHE A 249 -3.05 -26.05 8.60
N GLN A 250 -3.22 -25.08 9.50
CA GLN A 250 -2.24 -24.05 9.81
C GLN A 250 -2.17 -23.82 11.31
N CYS A 251 -0.96 -23.66 11.82
CA CYS A 251 -0.71 -23.26 13.21
C CYS A 251 0.59 -22.44 13.25
N GLU A 252 0.70 -21.56 14.23
CA GLU A 252 1.96 -20.89 14.51
C GLU A 252 2.95 -21.86 15.16
N LYS A 253 4.23 -21.68 14.85
CA LYS A 253 5.33 -22.50 15.39
C LYS A 253 6.43 -21.57 15.90
N GLU A 254 7.12 -22.00 16.96
CA GLU A 254 8.26 -21.25 17.53
C GLU A 254 9.39 -21.07 16.49
N ASN A 255 9.63 -22.11 15.69
CA ASN A 255 10.56 -22.12 14.57
C ASN A 255 10.15 -23.21 13.55
N PRO A 256 10.77 -23.29 12.35
CA PRO A 256 10.36 -24.25 11.31
C PRO A 256 10.45 -25.74 11.71
N LYS A 257 11.23 -26.08 12.75
CA LYS A 257 11.39 -27.46 13.25
C LYS A 257 10.46 -27.78 14.42
N ALA A 258 9.79 -26.79 14.99
CA ALA A 258 8.89 -26.95 16.13
C ALA A 258 7.52 -27.53 15.73
N GLU A 259 6.81 -28.04 16.72
CA GLU A 259 5.39 -28.38 16.59
C GLU A 259 4.51 -27.14 16.80
N CYS A 260 3.18 -27.28 16.75
CA CYS A 260 2.28 -26.14 16.90
C CYS A 260 2.41 -25.48 18.28
N SER A 261 2.43 -24.15 18.31
CA SER A 261 2.38 -23.36 19.54
C SER A 261 1.08 -23.65 20.31
N PRO A 262 1.14 -24.05 21.58
CA PRO A 262 -0.06 -24.25 22.40
C PRO A 262 -0.80 -22.93 22.71
N LEU A 263 -0.18 -21.77 22.45
CA LEU A 263 -0.72 -20.45 22.81
C LEU A 263 -1.42 -19.76 21.65
N SER A 264 -1.23 -20.25 20.43
CA SER A 264 -1.79 -19.67 19.21
C SER A 264 -2.97 -20.49 18.75
N ALA A 265 -3.95 -19.86 18.11
CA ALA A 265 -5.09 -20.57 17.54
C ALA A 265 -4.61 -21.53 16.43
N MET A 266 -5.34 -22.63 16.27
CA MET A 266 -5.12 -23.57 15.18
C MET A 266 -6.22 -23.39 14.14
N HIS A 267 -5.85 -23.42 12.87
CA HIS A 267 -6.74 -23.07 11.77
C HIS A 267 -6.83 -24.18 10.74
N LEU A 268 -8.00 -24.35 10.14
CA LEU A 268 -8.20 -25.14 8.94
C LEU A 268 -8.77 -24.21 7.86
N ARG A 269 -7.97 -23.95 6.82
CA ARG A 269 -8.33 -23.07 5.70
C ARG A 269 -8.81 -23.86 4.51
N PHE A 270 -9.82 -23.32 3.84
CA PHE A 270 -10.40 -23.91 2.64
C PHE A 270 -10.08 -23.08 1.40
N SER A 271 -9.86 -23.73 0.26
CA SER A 271 -9.69 -23.03 -1.02
C SER A 271 -11.01 -22.49 -1.61
N ALA A 272 -12.14 -22.91 -1.07
CA ALA A 272 -13.48 -22.44 -1.41
C ALA A 272 -14.38 -22.50 -0.15
N PRO A 273 -15.44 -21.68 -0.07
CA PRO A 273 -16.25 -21.61 1.13
C PRO A 273 -17.07 -22.88 1.34
N ILE A 274 -17.25 -23.28 2.60
CA ILE A 274 -18.19 -24.32 3.03
C ILE A 274 -19.36 -23.70 3.80
N SER A 275 -20.48 -24.39 3.86
CA SER A 275 -21.62 -23.97 4.68
C SER A 275 -21.25 -23.89 6.17
N ARG A 276 -21.90 -22.98 6.90
CA ARG A 276 -21.74 -22.86 8.37
C ARG A 276 -22.00 -24.16 9.14
N GLU A 277 -22.96 -24.96 8.70
CA GLU A 277 -23.30 -26.24 9.32
C GLU A 277 -22.12 -27.24 9.24
N GLN A 278 -21.58 -27.42 8.03
CA GLN A 278 -20.39 -28.24 7.82
C GLN A 278 -19.19 -27.74 8.63
N ALA A 279 -18.97 -26.41 8.68
CA ALA A 279 -17.89 -25.82 9.47
C ALA A 279 -18.01 -26.15 10.96
N ARG A 280 -19.22 -26.09 11.53
CA ARG A 280 -19.51 -26.42 12.94
C ARG A 280 -19.32 -27.89 13.30
N ALA A 281 -19.42 -28.78 12.32
CA ALA A 281 -19.23 -30.21 12.50
C ALA A 281 -17.76 -30.64 12.52
N ILE A 282 -16.84 -29.76 12.11
CA ILE A 282 -15.40 -30.01 12.16
C ILE A 282 -14.93 -29.92 13.61
N VAL A 283 -14.14 -30.87 14.07
CA VAL A 283 -13.65 -30.91 15.46
C VAL A 283 -12.17 -31.22 15.54
N LEU A 284 -11.53 -30.70 16.59
CA LEU A 284 -10.17 -31.05 16.97
C LEU A 284 -10.25 -31.90 18.24
N ARG A 285 -9.79 -33.14 18.20
CA ARG A 285 -9.81 -34.08 19.33
C ARG A 285 -8.39 -34.35 19.81
N SER A 286 -8.12 -34.26 21.10
CA SER A 286 -6.82 -34.62 21.68
C SER A 286 -6.74 -36.12 21.98
N SER A 287 -5.51 -36.62 22.14
CA SER A 287 -5.24 -38.01 22.52
C SER A 287 -5.79 -38.39 23.90
N ASP A 288 -6.07 -37.42 24.78
CA ASP A 288 -6.71 -37.64 26.08
C ASP A 288 -8.26 -37.65 26.00
N GLY A 289 -8.83 -37.49 24.81
CA GLY A 289 -10.26 -37.58 24.54
C GLY A 289 -11.03 -36.25 24.63
N LYS A 290 -10.39 -35.13 24.98
CA LYS A 290 -11.03 -33.81 24.96
C LYS A 290 -11.29 -33.33 23.52
N THR A 291 -12.38 -32.58 23.32
CA THR A 291 -12.78 -32.07 22.00
C THR A 291 -12.91 -30.56 22.01
N TRP A 292 -12.33 -29.90 21.00
CA TRP A 292 -12.47 -28.48 20.72
C TRP A 292 -13.40 -28.30 19.53
N LYS A 293 -14.38 -27.43 19.72
CA LYS A 293 -15.26 -26.96 18.65
C LYS A 293 -14.66 -25.70 18.01
N PRO A 294 -14.99 -25.44 16.74
CA PRO A 294 -14.61 -24.20 16.07
C PRO A 294 -15.20 -22.99 16.80
N GLN A 295 -14.49 -21.87 16.75
CA GLN A 295 -15.04 -20.59 17.15
C GLN A 295 -16.22 -20.23 16.23
N GLU A 296 -17.28 -19.67 16.80
CA GLU A 296 -18.45 -19.29 16.01
C GLU A 296 -18.15 -18.07 15.14
N ASP A 297 -18.52 -18.18 13.86
CA ASP A 297 -18.65 -17.06 12.93
C ASP A 297 -20.14 -16.80 12.68
N GLU A 298 -20.53 -15.53 12.56
CA GLU A 298 -21.89 -15.10 12.20
C GLU A 298 -22.17 -15.25 10.70
N GLN A 299 -21.14 -15.42 9.88
CA GLN A 299 -21.28 -15.63 8.44
C GLN A 299 -21.94 -16.98 8.11
N ASN A 300 -22.73 -16.99 7.03
CA ASN A 300 -23.42 -18.19 6.54
C ASN A 300 -22.46 -19.20 5.87
N VAL A 301 -21.28 -18.74 5.46
CA VAL A 301 -20.24 -19.54 4.82
C VAL A 301 -18.91 -19.32 5.52
N ALA A 302 -18.02 -20.30 5.47
CA ALA A 302 -16.71 -20.26 6.12
C ALA A 302 -15.59 -20.61 5.14
N TYR A 303 -14.55 -19.78 5.10
CA TYR A 303 -13.27 -20.07 4.43
C TYR A 303 -12.19 -20.57 5.40
N ASP A 304 -12.42 -20.42 6.71
CA ASP A 304 -11.52 -20.80 7.79
C ASP A 304 -12.33 -21.35 8.95
N VAL A 305 -11.78 -22.34 9.63
CA VAL A 305 -12.22 -22.82 10.93
C VAL A 305 -11.08 -22.60 11.93
N SER A 306 -11.36 -21.86 13.00
CA SER A 306 -10.40 -21.57 14.06
C SER A 306 -10.74 -22.31 15.35
N PHE A 307 -9.76 -22.95 15.97
CA PHE A 307 -9.84 -23.52 17.31
C PHE A 307 -9.13 -22.61 18.32
N LYS A 308 -9.86 -22.20 19.36
CA LYS A 308 -9.37 -21.25 20.35
C LYS A 308 -8.32 -21.89 21.28
N SER A 309 -7.18 -21.21 21.42
CA SER A 309 -6.12 -21.52 22.39
C SER A 309 -6.52 -21.07 23.83
N PRO A 310 -5.81 -21.47 24.90
CA PRO A 310 -4.64 -22.35 24.93
C PRO A 310 -4.98 -23.84 24.79
N PHE A 311 -4.03 -24.58 24.21
CA PHE A 311 -4.04 -26.04 24.10
C PHE A 311 -3.09 -26.66 25.15
N PRO A 312 -3.32 -27.90 25.59
CA PRO A 312 -2.35 -28.62 26.40
C PRO A 312 -1.03 -28.79 25.63
N GLU A 313 0.09 -28.72 26.37
CA GLU A 313 1.43 -28.87 25.78
C GLU A 313 1.73 -30.31 25.39
N GLN A 314 2.64 -30.50 24.44
CA GLN A 314 3.19 -31.82 24.03
C GLN A 314 2.13 -32.88 23.71
N THR A 315 0.95 -32.44 23.27
CA THR A 315 -0.24 -33.27 23.12
C THR A 315 -0.50 -33.53 21.64
N ALA A 316 -0.89 -34.76 21.30
CA ALA A 316 -1.34 -35.10 19.96
C ALA A 316 -2.83 -34.77 19.80
N PHE A 317 -3.18 -34.25 18.64
CA PHE A 317 -4.54 -33.97 18.23
C PHE A 317 -4.84 -34.56 16.87
N THR A 318 -6.12 -34.73 16.62
CA THR A 318 -6.69 -35.26 15.40
C THR A 318 -7.74 -34.27 14.91
N VAL A 319 -7.57 -33.77 13.69
CA VAL A 319 -8.56 -32.92 13.00
C VAL A 319 -9.53 -33.82 12.27
N GLU A 320 -10.78 -33.83 12.70
CA GLU A 320 -11.85 -34.65 12.14
C GLU A 320 -12.80 -33.78 11.31
N LEU A 321 -13.09 -34.21 10.08
CA LEU A 321 -14.03 -33.55 9.17
C LEU A 321 -15.36 -34.32 9.11
N PRO A 322 -16.50 -33.65 8.85
CA PRO A 322 -17.73 -34.35 8.56
C PRO A 322 -17.60 -35.18 7.27
N THR A 323 -18.31 -36.32 7.23
CA THR A 323 -18.35 -37.19 6.06
C THR A 323 -18.98 -36.46 4.88
N GLY A 324 -18.34 -36.53 3.70
CA GLY A 324 -18.87 -35.93 2.48
C GLY A 324 -18.79 -34.40 2.44
N LEU A 325 -17.81 -33.80 3.13
CA LEU A 325 -17.56 -32.36 3.08
C LEU A 325 -17.48 -31.84 1.64
N LYS A 326 -18.26 -30.82 1.32
CA LYS A 326 -18.31 -30.12 0.04
C LYS A 326 -18.28 -28.61 0.22
N ASP A 327 -17.82 -27.91 -0.81
CA ASP A 327 -17.97 -26.45 -0.88
C ASP A 327 -19.38 -26.04 -1.35
N GLU A 328 -19.65 -24.73 -1.35
CA GLU A 328 -20.93 -24.15 -1.82
C GLU A 328 -21.23 -24.42 -3.31
N ALA A 329 -20.27 -24.95 -4.07
CA ALA A 329 -20.43 -25.36 -5.47
C ALA A 329 -20.57 -26.88 -5.61
N GLU A 330 -20.89 -27.59 -4.52
CA GLU A 330 -21.05 -29.05 -4.45
C GLU A 330 -19.80 -29.86 -4.83
N ARG A 331 -18.61 -29.24 -4.84
CA ARG A 331 -17.36 -29.94 -5.16
C ARG A 331 -16.88 -30.73 -3.95
N PRO A 332 -16.49 -32.01 -4.11
CA PRO A 332 -15.96 -32.80 -3.02
C PRO A 332 -14.54 -32.35 -2.63
N LEU A 333 -14.19 -32.50 -1.35
CA LEU A 333 -12.86 -32.19 -0.85
C LEU A 333 -11.80 -33.09 -1.50
N ALA A 334 -10.90 -32.51 -2.28
CA ALA A 334 -9.94 -33.24 -3.11
C ALA A 334 -8.85 -33.96 -2.29
N ASN A 335 -8.58 -33.52 -1.06
CA ASN A 335 -7.60 -34.13 -0.15
C ASN A 335 -8.26 -34.71 1.11
N ALA A 336 -9.49 -35.22 0.99
CA ALA A 336 -10.23 -35.84 2.09
C ALA A 336 -9.51 -37.06 2.67
N ASP A 337 -8.71 -37.77 1.86
CA ASP A 337 -7.87 -38.90 2.25
C ASP A 337 -6.78 -38.56 3.28
N LYS A 338 -6.43 -37.27 3.42
CA LYS A 338 -5.51 -36.80 4.46
C LYS A 338 -6.15 -36.68 5.84
N PHE A 339 -7.46 -36.85 5.94
CA PHE A 339 -8.22 -36.73 7.16
C PHE A 339 -8.71 -38.10 7.64
N PRO A 340 -8.69 -38.36 8.96
CA PRO A 340 -8.37 -37.40 10.02
C PRO A 340 -6.87 -37.06 10.12
N LEU A 341 -6.55 -35.77 10.24
CA LEU A 341 -5.15 -35.27 10.21
C LEU A 341 -4.57 -35.24 11.62
N THR A 342 -3.43 -35.89 11.84
CA THR A 342 -2.73 -35.82 13.14
C THR A 342 -1.82 -34.59 13.20
N VAL A 343 -1.94 -33.82 14.28
CA VAL A 343 -1.11 -32.64 14.59
C VAL A 343 -0.65 -32.71 16.04
N ARG A 344 0.43 -32.02 16.41
CA ARG A 344 0.93 -32.00 17.79
C ARG A 344 1.16 -30.57 18.25
N THR A 345 0.96 -30.33 19.55
CA THR A 345 1.45 -29.13 20.21
C THR A 345 2.85 -29.34 20.75
N ASP A 346 3.64 -28.27 20.79
CA ASP A 346 4.93 -28.25 21.48
C ASP A 346 4.76 -27.94 22.98
N ARG A 347 5.86 -27.74 23.71
CA ARG A 347 5.87 -27.06 25.01
C ARG A 347 5.43 -25.60 24.87
N TYR A 348 5.06 -24.95 25.97
CA TYR A 348 4.91 -23.50 25.94
C TYR A 348 6.22 -22.81 25.51
N PRO A 349 6.21 -21.82 24.60
CA PRO A 349 7.43 -21.14 24.19
C PRO A 349 8.14 -20.44 25.37
N PRO A 350 9.49 -20.40 25.39
CA PRO A 350 10.22 -19.63 26.40
C PRO A 350 9.91 -18.14 26.29
N LEU A 351 9.93 -17.48 27.43
CA LEU A 351 9.61 -16.06 27.55
C LEU A 351 10.50 -15.44 28.61
N ALA A 352 11.17 -14.36 28.24
CA ALA A 352 11.67 -13.35 29.17
C ALA A 352 11.27 -11.99 28.60
N LYS A 353 10.45 -11.23 29.32
CA LYS A 353 9.88 -9.99 28.81
C LYS A 353 9.72 -8.94 29.92
N PHE A 354 10.20 -7.74 29.63
CA PHE A 354 9.83 -6.53 30.35
C PHE A 354 8.52 -5.94 29.79
N PRO A 355 7.73 -5.19 30.58
CA PRO A 355 6.49 -4.57 30.09
C PRO A 355 6.71 -3.67 28.86
N ALA A 356 7.84 -2.97 28.83
CA ALA A 356 8.28 -2.11 27.73
C ALA A 356 9.82 -1.95 27.73
N ARG A 357 10.38 -1.38 26.65
CA ARG A 357 11.80 -1.00 26.57
C ARG A 357 12.17 0.22 27.42
N PHE A 358 11.18 0.97 27.91
CA PHE A 358 11.37 2.04 28.89
C PHE A 358 10.21 2.09 29.87
N GLY A 359 10.50 2.34 31.14
CA GLY A 359 9.51 2.55 32.18
C GLY A 359 10.01 3.45 33.30
N ILE A 360 9.07 3.97 34.09
CA ILE A 360 9.35 4.73 35.30
C ILE A 360 8.96 3.85 36.49
N VAL A 361 9.85 3.76 37.48
CA VAL A 361 9.61 3.06 38.75
C VAL A 361 9.64 4.10 39.86
N GLU A 362 8.58 4.14 40.65
CA GLU A 362 8.44 5.11 41.73
C GLU A 362 9.45 4.83 42.86
N LEU A 363 10.26 5.84 43.18
CA LEU A 363 11.28 5.73 44.23
C LEU A 363 10.67 5.56 45.63
N LYS A 364 9.47 6.07 45.91
CA LYS A 364 8.82 5.92 47.22
C LYS A 364 7.84 4.74 47.31
N GLY A 365 7.69 3.97 46.24
CA GLY A 365 6.96 2.69 46.24
C GLY A 365 7.86 1.47 46.50
N ASP A 366 7.49 0.32 45.95
CA ASP A 366 8.21 -0.95 46.13
C ASP A 366 9.56 -1.03 45.39
N ARG A 367 9.82 -0.10 44.45
CA ARG A 367 11.06 0.01 43.65
C ARG A 367 11.40 -1.26 42.86
N LEU A 368 10.38 -1.97 42.37
CA LEU A 368 10.53 -3.21 41.62
C LEU A 368 10.30 -2.98 40.13
N LEU A 369 11.26 -3.38 39.30
CA LEU A 369 11.06 -3.54 37.85
C LEU A 369 10.51 -4.94 37.58
N PRO A 370 9.25 -5.07 37.11
CA PRO A 370 8.68 -6.38 36.83
C PRO A 370 9.27 -7.00 35.57
N VAL A 371 9.54 -8.30 35.62
CA VAL A 371 9.91 -9.14 34.48
C VAL A 371 9.05 -10.41 34.47
N THR A 372 8.49 -10.74 33.31
CA THR A 372 7.72 -11.97 33.11
C THR A 372 8.63 -13.07 32.55
N LEU A 373 8.66 -14.23 33.21
CA LEU A 373 9.56 -15.34 32.88
C LEU A 373 8.79 -16.67 32.72
N ARG A 374 9.13 -17.46 31.69
CA ARG A 374 8.62 -18.84 31.49
C ARG A 374 9.61 -19.67 30.67
N ASN A 375 9.82 -20.94 31.03
CA ASN A 375 10.66 -21.88 30.27
C ASN A 375 12.08 -21.34 29.99
N VAL A 376 12.63 -20.57 30.93
CA VAL A 376 14.01 -20.04 30.91
C VAL A 376 14.79 -20.60 32.10
N GLU A 377 16.06 -20.22 32.21
CA GLU A 377 16.97 -20.69 33.25
C GLU A 377 16.39 -20.46 34.67
N PRO A 378 16.63 -21.38 35.63
CA PRO A 378 16.20 -21.18 37.03
C PRO A 378 16.76 -19.91 37.68
N GLU A 379 17.95 -19.50 37.24
CA GLU A 379 18.54 -18.21 37.55
C GLU A 379 18.92 -17.52 36.25
N VAL A 380 18.15 -16.51 35.85
CA VAL A 380 18.41 -15.77 34.61
C VAL A 380 19.52 -14.76 34.87
N LYS A 381 20.57 -14.78 34.04
CA LYS A 381 21.66 -13.81 34.12
C LYS A 381 21.15 -12.42 33.77
N ALA A 382 21.55 -11.42 34.54
CA ALA A 382 21.18 -10.03 34.30
C ALA A 382 22.36 -9.09 34.51
N LYS A 383 22.36 -8.01 33.75
CA LYS A 383 23.31 -6.91 33.83
C LYS A 383 22.56 -5.61 34.02
N SER A 384 23.12 -4.70 34.81
CA SER A 384 22.62 -3.35 34.95
C SER A 384 23.74 -2.31 34.91
N LEU A 385 23.41 -1.15 34.36
CA LEU A 385 24.27 0.02 34.31
C LEU A 385 23.48 1.22 34.81
N ARG A 386 23.97 1.90 35.85
CA ARG A 386 23.40 3.17 36.33
C ARG A 386 24.09 4.33 35.62
N LEU A 387 23.32 5.19 34.97
CA LEU A 387 23.79 6.41 34.32
C LEU A 387 23.68 7.60 35.27
N GLY A 388 24.59 8.58 35.14
CA GLY A 388 24.51 9.85 35.87
C GLY A 388 25.11 9.85 37.28
N LYS A 389 25.95 8.87 37.66
CA LYS A 389 26.77 8.97 38.87
C LYS A 389 27.80 10.09 38.63
N GLN A 390 27.58 11.28 39.18
CA GLN A 390 28.61 12.32 39.20
C GLN A 390 29.81 11.79 39.99
N GLU A 391 31.01 11.88 39.44
CA GLU A 391 32.23 11.77 40.22
C GLU A 391 32.26 12.95 41.20
N GLU A 392 31.96 12.70 42.47
CA GLU A 392 32.22 13.65 43.55
C GLU A 392 33.73 13.70 43.82
N GLY A 393 34.46 14.43 42.98
CA GLY A 393 35.90 14.66 43.12
C GLY A 393 36.26 16.14 42.99
N VAL A 394 37.12 16.62 43.89
CA VAL A 394 37.68 18.00 43.86
C VAL A 394 38.32 18.33 42.51
N ILE A 395 38.90 17.32 41.85
CA ILE A 395 39.58 17.43 40.55
C ILE A 395 38.58 17.68 39.40
N ALA A 396 37.43 16.99 39.38
CA ALA A 396 36.38 17.19 38.37
C ALA A 396 35.76 18.60 38.44
N ARG A 397 35.58 19.14 39.65
CA ARG A 397 35.17 20.54 39.87
C ARG A 397 36.22 21.54 39.40
N LEU A 398 37.51 21.22 39.54
CA LEU A 398 38.61 22.08 39.08
C LEU A 398 38.69 22.13 37.55
N ILE A 399 38.59 20.99 36.88
CA ILE A 399 38.68 20.88 35.41
C ILE A 399 37.52 21.64 34.74
N ALA A 400 36.30 21.49 35.23
CA ALA A 400 35.15 22.21 34.66
C ALA A 400 35.27 23.74 34.82
N ARG A 401 35.90 24.21 35.90
CA ARG A 401 36.16 25.63 36.16
C ARG A 401 37.25 26.21 35.25
N ILE A 402 38.24 25.40 34.87
CA ILE A 402 39.37 25.81 34.00
C ILE A 402 38.96 25.78 32.52
N SER A 403 38.13 24.81 32.11
CA SER A 403 37.75 24.63 30.70
C SER A 403 36.48 25.38 30.27
N ASN A 404 35.84 26.14 31.17
CA ASN A 404 34.56 26.82 30.93
C ASN A 404 33.48 25.87 30.35
N VAL A 405 33.54 24.60 30.74
CA VAL A 405 32.56 23.56 30.36
C VAL A 405 31.58 23.44 31.52
N PRO A 406 30.26 23.58 31.30
CA PRO A 406 29.28 23.38 32.36
C PRO A 406 29.46 22.01 33.02
N LEU A 407 29.49 21.96 34.36
CA LEU A 407 29.46 20.72 35.18
C LEU A 407 28.21 19.86 34.95
N GLU A 408 27.29 20.34 34.12
CA GLU A 408 25.95 19.83 33.89
C GLU A 408 25.78 19.38 32.43
N ARG A 409 26.64 18.47 31.93
CA ARG A 409 26.22 17.67 30.77
C ARG A 409 25.26 16.59 31.29
N PRO A 410 23.96 16.61 30.93
CA PRO A 410 23.08 15.48 31.22
C PRO A 410 23.71 14.23 30.60
N ALA A 411 23.77 13.16 31.40
CA ALA A 411 24.56 11.97 31.15
C ALA A 411 24.07 11.15 29.94
N ASN A 412 24.32 11.61 28.71
CA ASN A 412 24.03 10.93 27.44
C ASN A 412 22.68 10.15 27.45
N LEU A 413 21.63 10.75 28.05
CA LEU A 413 20.39 10.07 28.42
C LEU A 413 19.58 9.69 27.19
N GLN A 414 19.48 10.59 26.21
CA GLN A 414 18.79 10.32 24.95
C GLN A 414 19.59 9.32 24.12
N ALA A 415 20.92 9.41 24.15
CA ALA A 415 21.77 8.41 23.51
C ALA A 415 21.57 7.02 24.13
N ALA A 416 21.44 6.91 25.44
CA ALA A 416 21.15 5.66 26.14
C ALA A 416 19.74 5.13 25.83
N LEU A 417 18.71 5.98 25.83
CA LEU A 417 17.36 5.59 25.41
C LEU A 417 17.34 5.08 23.97
N ARG A 418 18.07 5.75 23.05
CA ARG A 418 18.23 5.28 21.66
C ARG A 418 19.01 3.97 21.56
N ARG A 419 20.03 3.76 22.41
CA ARG A 419 20.76 2.50 22.49
C ARG A 419 19.82 1.36 22.87
N VAL A 420 18.94 1.57 23.87
CA VAL A 420 17.92 0.57 24.23
C VAL A 420 16.88 0.41 23.12
N ALA A 421 16.46 1.47 22.45
CA ALA A 421 15.55 1.41 21.32
C ALA A 421 16.10 0.58 20.14
N SER A 422 17.40 0.69 19.87
CA SER A 422 18.11 -0.04 18.82
C SER A 422 18.76 -1.34 19.29
N ALA A 423 18.60 -1.71 20.56
CA ALA A 423 19.21 -2.92 21.10
C ALA A 423 18.65 -4.15 20.39
N SER A 424 19.57 -5.03 19.98
CA SER A 424 19.24 -6.27 19.28
C SER A 424 19.12 -7.41 20.26
N ARG A 425 18.24 -8.36 19.96
CA ARG A 425 18.15 -9.61 20.71
C ARG A 425 19.37 -10.52 20.55
N GLU A 426 20.23 -10.29 19.56
CA GLU A 426 21.36 -11.17 19.23
C GLU A 426 22.71 -10.73 19.83
N ARG A 427 22.79 -9.50 20.33
CA ARG A 427 24.03 -8.90 20.84
C ARG A 427 23.73 -8.08 22.08
N SER A 428 24.52 -8.29 23.13
CA SER A 428 24.41 -7.50 24.35
C SER A 428 24.57 -6.01 24.05
N MET A 429 23.64 -5.21 24.57
CA MET A 429 23.76 -3.77 24.58
C MET A 429 24.72 -3.29 25.69
N LEU A 430 25.18 -4.12 26.62
CA LEU A 430 26.05 -3.73 27.74
C LEU A 430 27.44 -4.40 27.60
N THR A 431 28.39 -3.66 27.01
CA THR A 431 29.79 -4.10 26.72
C THR A 431 30.78 -3.67 27.80
N TRP A 432 31.96 -4.32 27.86
CA TRP A 432 32.92 -4.33 28.99
C TRP A 432 33.69 -3.03 29.35
N ASP A 433 33.17 -1.83 29.07
CA ASP A 433 33.91 -0.58 29.26
C ASP A 433 33.34 0.34 30.36
N GLN A 434 32.42 -0.15 31.20
CA GLN A 434 31.70 0.64 32.22
C GLN A 434 31.52 -0.14 33.53
N GLU A 435 31.20 0.54 34.65
CA GLU A 435 30.79 -0.09 35.94
C GLU A 435 29.46 -0.86 35.76
N ILE A 436 29.50 -2.01 35.08
CA ILE A 436 28.36 -2.91 34.91
C ILE A 436 28.22 -3.77 36.16
N LYS A 437 27.03 -3.77 36.75
CA LYS A 437 26.68 -4.68 37.84
C LYS A 437 25.99 -5.91 37.29
N GLU A 438 26.62 -7.06 37.48
CA GLU A 438 26.04 -8.37 37.17
C GLU A 438 25.27 -8.91 38.37
N PHE A 439 24.15 -9.58 38.11
CA PHE A 439 23.33 -10.25 39.11
C PHE A 439 22.51 -11.36 38.46
N LYS A 440 21.76 -12.11 39.28
CA LYS A 440 20.86 -13.16 38.82
C LYS A 440 19.43 -12.86 39.24
N VAL A 441 18.48 -13.18 38.37
CA VAL A 441 17.04 -13.10 38.64
C VAL A 441 16.53 -14.53 38.91
N PRO A 442 16.15 -14.86 40.16
CA PRO A 442 15.71 -16.20 40.50
C PRO A 442 14.29 -16.48 40.00
N LYS A 443 14.03 -17.73 39.59
CA LYS A 443 12.71 -18.31 39.32
C LYS A 443 12.29 -19.23 40.47
N PRO A 444 11.69 -18.71 41.56
CA PRO A 444 11.40 -19.50 42.77
C PRO A 444 10.43 -20.65 42.51
N SER A 445 9.56 -20.53 41.50
CA SER A 445 8.58 -21.56 41.14
C SER A 445 9.12 -22.62 40.16
N GLY A 446 10.43 -22.58 39.87
CA GLY A 446 11.11 -23.48 38.93
C GLY A 446 11.10 -22.99 37.48
N SER A 447 11.96 -23.56 36.63
CA SER A 447 12.22 -23.09 35.26
C SER A 447 10.98 -23.07 34.35
N LYS A 448 10.03 -24.00 34.55
CA LYS A 448 8.82 -24.12 33.73
C LYS A 448 7.72 -23.13 34.08
N ALA A 449 7.69 -22.63 35.31
CA ALA A 449 6.59 -21.80 35.78
C ALA A 449 6.49 -20.48 35.00
N PHE A 450 5.26 -20.07 34.72
CA PHE A 450 4.96 -18.69 34.31
C PHE A 450 4.84 -17.84 35.56
N GLU A 451 5.77 -16.90 35.76
CA GLU A 451 5.77 -16.03 36.94
C GLU A 451 6.28 -14.62 36.59
N VAL A 452 5.87 -13.65 37.41
CA VAL A 452 6.36 -12.27 37.36
C VAL A 452 7.27 -12.05 38.55
N VAL A 453 8.51 -11.66 38.30
CA VAL A 453 9.54 -11.40 39.31
C VAL A 453 9.88 -9.90 39.30
N GLY A 454 10.15 -9.33 40.48
CA GLY A 454 10.61 -7.95 40.61
C GLY A 454 12.13 -7.85 40.72
N ILE A 455 12.77 -6.99 39.91
CA ILE A 455 14.18 -6.61 40.06
C ILE A 455 14.24 -5.34 40.94
N PRO A 456 14.85 -5.39 42.14
CA PRO A 456 14.83 -4.27 43.08
C PRO A 456 15.86 -3.18 42.77
N PHE A 457 15.46 -1.92 42.94
CA PHE A 457 16.34 -0.75 42.88
C PHE A 457 16.43 -0.06 44.24
N LYS A 458 17.66 0.23 44.68
CA LYS A 458 17.90 0.90 45.97
C LYS A 458 17.95 2.42 45.84
N ASP A 459 18.68 2.90 44.84
CA ASP A 459 18.97 4.31 44.63
C ASP A 459 18.12 4.89 43.48
N PRO A 460 17.82 6.20 43.49
CA PRO A 460 17.24 6.87 42.33
C PRO A 460 18.24 6.97 41.18
N GLY A 461 17.72 7.06 39.96
CA GLY A 461 18.53 7.31 38.77
C GLY A 461 18.02 6.57 37.55
N PHE A 462 18.75 6.73 36.45
CA PHE A 462 18.42 6.08 35.18
C PHE A 462 19.29 4.84 34.97
N TYR A 463 18.67 3.69 34.74
CA TYR A 463 19.34 2.41 34.63
C TYR A 463 19.06 1.78 33.27
N LEU A 464 20.08 1.16 32.68
CA LEU A 464 19.92 0.19 31.60
C LEU A 464 19.98 -1.21 32.23
N VAL A 465 19.05 -2.08 31.85
CA VAL A 465 18.96 -3.45 32.36
C VAL A 465 18.88 -4.40 31.17
N GLU A 466 19.62 -5.50 31.23
CA GLU A 466 19.60 -6.52 30.20
C GLU A 466 19.58 -7.91 30.83
N LEU A 467 18.72 -8.79 30.32
CA LEU A 467 18.75 -10.21 30.65
C LEU A 467 19.47 -10.98 29.55
N GLU A 468 20.13 -12.06 29.91
CA GLU A 468 20.74 -13.01 28.99
C GLU A 468 20.13 -14.40 29.24
N SER A 469 19.60 -15.03 28.18
CA SER A 469 19.05 -16.39 28.24
C SER A 469 19.53 -17.22 27.04
N THR A 470 20.14 -18.35 27.35
CA THR A 470 20.54 -19.37 26.37
C THR A 470 19.33 -20.15 25.89
N LEU A 471 18.38 -20.49 26.78
CA LEU A 471 17.16 -21.20 26.41
C LEU A 471 16.27 -20.39 25.47
N LEU A 472 16.15 -19.08 25.72
CA LEU A 472 15.40 -18.18 24.84
C LEU A 472 16.03 -18.10 23.44
N GLY A 473 17.36 -17.99 23.37
CA GLY A 473 18.06 -17.87 22.10
C GLY A 473 18.19 -19.18 21.32
N GLN A 474 18.19 -20.34 21.99
CA GLN A 474 18.05 -21.64 21.32
C GLN A 474 16.70 -21.79 20.60
N ALA A 475 15.64 -21.21 21.17
CA ALA A 475 14.29 -21.25 20.63
C ALA A 475 14.07 -20.25 19.47
N LEU A 476 14.57 -19.01 19.64
CA LEU A 476 14.15 -17.87 18.82
C LEU A 476 15.23 -17.33 17.86
N LEU A 477 16.48 -17.82 17.94
CA LEU A 477 17.58 -17.36 17.08
C LEU A 477 18.10 -18.49 16.18
N ALA A 478 18.47 -18.14 14.95
CA ALA A 478 19.11 -19.02 13.99
C ALA A 478 20.35 -18.33 13.41
N PRO A 479 21.59 -18.78 13.75
CA PRO A 479 21.93 -19.96 14.54
C PRO A 479 21.64 -19.80 16.05
N PRO A 480 21.46 -20.92 16.80
CA PRO A 480 21.29 -20.90 18.26
C PRO A 480 22.47 -20.24 18.98
N LYS A 481 22.18 -19.25 19.83
CA LYS A 481 23.14 -18.53 20.69
C LYS A 481 22.38 -17.84 21.84
N PRO A 482 23.02 -17.32 22.90
CA PRO A 482 22.31 -16.55 23.92
C PRO A 482 21.55 -15.37 23.33
N MET A 483 20.32 -15.17 23.78
CA MET A 483 19.46 -14.03 23.45
C MET A 483 19.47 -13.01 24.58
N TYR A 484 19.44 -11.74 24.21
CA TYR A 484 19.46 -10.61 25.14
C TYR A 484 18.10 -9.90 25.17
N VAL A 485 17.62 -9.56 26.36
CA VAL A 485 16.34 -8.86 26.56
C VAL A 485 16.61 -7.52 27.25
N PRO A 486 16.60 -6.41 26.52
CA PRO A 486 16.96 -5.09 27.04
C PRO A 486 15.75 -4.29 27.55
N THR A 487 15.98 -3.46 28.55
CA THR A 487 15.07 -2.38 28.96
C THR A 487 15.84 -1.23 29.61
N SER A 488 15.18 -0.10 29.79
CA SER A 488 15.67 1.03 30.56
C SER A 488 14.63 1.44 31.59
N VAL A 489 15.09 1.86 32.77
CA VAL A 489 14.21 2.23 33.86
C VAL A 489 14.69 3.51 34.52
N LEU A 490 13.78 4.46 34.70
CA LEU A 490 14.00 5.66 35.50
C LEU A 490 13.39 5.43 36.89
N VAL A 491 14.24 5.34 37.91
CA VAL A 491 13.83 5.23 39.31
C VAL A 491 13.84 6.64 39.90
N THR A 492 12.67 7.22 40.13
CA THR A 492 12.55 8.64 40.55
C THR A 492 11.29 8.88 41.38
N ASN A 493 11.30 9.93 42.18
CA ASN A 493 10.12 10.52 42.78
C ASN A 493 9.73 11.86 42.12
N LEU A 494 10.30 12.19 40.96
CA LEU A 494 9.98 13.41 40.21
C LEU A 494 9.07 13.07 39.01
N SER A 495 8.13 13.96 38.74
CA SER A 495 7.35 13.99 37.50
C SER A 495 7.62 15.30 36.76
N VAL A 496 7.89 15.22 35.46
CA VAL A 496 8.15 16.39 34.61
C VAL A 496 7.02 16.51 33.59
N HIS A 497 6.28 17.60 33.69
CA HIS A 497 5.24 17.96 32.73
C HIS A 497 5.78 19.05 31.80
N PHE A 498 5.69 18.84 30.50
CA PHE A 498 6.19 19.81 29.53
C PHE A 498 5.10 20.24 28.55
N LYS A 499 4.92 21.56 28.43
CA LYS A 499 4.04 22.18 27.44
C LYS A 499 4.88 22.99 26.48
N TRP A 500 4.98 22.51 25.26
CA TRP A 500 5.68 23.18 24.17
C TRP A 500 4.73 24.12 23.44
N GLY A 501 4.91 25.42 23.64
CA GLY A 501 4.13 26.45 22.96
C GLY A 501 4.92 27.15 21.85
N ARG A 502 4.19 27.88 21.01
CA ARG A 502 4.75 28.59 19.84
C ARG A 502 5.62 29.80 20.21
N GLU A 503 5.31 30.45 21.33
CA GLU A 503 5.97 31.69 21.77
C GLU A 503 6.64 31.53 23.14
N SER A 504 6.00 30.79 24.03
CA SER A 504 6.53 30.43 25.35
C SER A 504 6.24 28.96 25.62
N SER A 505 7.04 28.35 26.48
CA SER A 505 6.88 26.97 26.93
C SER A 505 6.94 26.90 28.46
N LEU A 506 6.49 25.77 29.01
CA LEU A 506 6.46 25.54 30.46
C LEU A 506 6.98 24.15 30.77
N ALA A 507 7.92 24.06 31.68
CA ALA A 507 8.20 22.83 32.41
C ALA A 507 7.64 22.96 33.84
N TRP A 508 6.84 21.99 34.27
CA TRP A 508 6.29 21.92 35.62
C TRP A 508 6.73 20.63 36.27
N VAL A 509 7.41 20.75 37.42
CA VAL A 509 8.03 19.62 38.13
C VAL A 509 7.30 19.41 39.45
N THR A 510 6.82 18.19 39.64
CA THR A 510 6.10 17.76 40.85
C THR A 510 6.71 16.49 41.41
N THR A 511 6.35 16.13 42.64
CA THR A 511 6.65 14.81 43.16
C THR A 511 5.70 13.77 42.56
N LEU A 512 6.20 12.58 42.24
CA LEU A 512 5.42 11.52 41.64
C LEU A 512 4.42 10.90 42.61
N ASP A 513 4.82 10.77 43.89
CA ASP A 513 4.02 10.18 44.97
C ASP A 513 2.79 11.00 45.38
N LYS A 514 2.92 12.34 45.36
CA LYS A 514 1.92 13.26 45.93
C LYS A 514 1.46 14.37 45.00
N GLY A 515 2.13 14.57 43.86
CA GLY A 515 1.87 15.71 42.99
C GLY A 515 2.26 17.06 43.59
N GLU A 516 3.12 17.08 44.61
CA GLU A 516 3.55 18.31 45.27
C GLU A 516 4.55 19.08 44.40
N PRO A 517 4.48 20.42 44.32
CA PRO A 517 5.46 21.20 43.57
C PRO A 517 6.90 21.02 44.05
N VAL A 518 7.85 20.85 43.12
CA VAL A 518 9.28 20.73 43.42
C VAL A 518 10.00 22.02 43.03
N SER A 519 10.32 22.83 44.03
CA SER A 519 11.02 24.10 43.83
C SER A 519 12.52 23.93 43.59
N HIS A 520 13.14 24.84 42.83
CA HIS A 520 14.59 24.94 42.61
C HIS A 520 15.21 23.72 41.89
N ALA A 521 14.40 22.88 41.26
CA ALA A 521 14.88 21.85 40.35
C ALA A 521 15.53 22.53 39.13
N ALA A 522 16.74 22.12 38.78
CA ALA A 522 17.39 22.53 37.54
C ALA A 522 16.66 21.90 36.36
N VAL A 523 16.28 22.72 35.38
CA VAL A 523 15.58 22.28 34.17
C VAL A 523 16.44 22.58 32.96
N THR A 524 16.65 21.56 32.13
CA THR A 524 17.42 21.65 30.89
C THR A 524 16.59 21.13 29.72
N VAL A 525 16.46 21.91 28.66
CA VAL A 525 15.78 21.54 27.41
C VAL A 525 16.81 21.32 26.32
N MET A 526 16.70 20.21 25.60
CA MET A 526 17.66 19.82 24.56
C MET A 526 16.97 19.40 23.26
N ASP A 527 17.71 19.51 22.16
CA ASP A 527 17.39 18.81 20.91
C ASP A 527 17.78 17.32 20.97
N CYS A 528 17.47 16.56 19.91
CA CYS A 528 17.78 15.14 19.87
C CYS A 528 19.30 14.83 19.86
N ARG A 529 20.17 15.78 19.52
CA ARG A 529 21.64 15.63 19.59
C ARG A 529 22.18 15.96 20.97
N GLU A 530 21.29 16.17 21.94
CA GLU A 530 21.61 16.63 23.30
C GLU A 530 22.25 18.03 23.30
N ALA A 531 22.01 18.83 22.26
CA ALA A 531 22.38 20.23 22.27
C ALA A 531 21.42 21.00 23.18
N VAL A 532 21.96 21.68 24.18
CA VAL A 532 21.20 22.48 25.14
C VAL A 532 20.60 23.69 24.42
N LEU A 533 19.27 23.79 24.46
CA LEU A 533 18.50 24.88 23.88
C LEU A 533 18.09 25.90 24.94
N TRP A 534 17.90 25.46 26.18
CA TRP A 534 17.50 26.32 27.29
C TRP A 534 17.84 25.68 28.63
N THR A 535 18.17 26.51 29.63
CA THR A 535 18.33 26.09 31.03
C THR A 535 17.66 27.07 31.99
N GLY A 536 17.23 26.57 33.14
CA GLY A 536 16.67 27.39 34.21
C GLY A 536 16.36 26.59 35.46
N LYS A 537 15.56 27.17 36.35
CA LYS A 537 15.12 26.51 37.59
C LYS A 537 13.64 26.68 37.82
N THR A 538 13.03 25.73 38.52
CA THR A 538 11.64 25.85 38.96
C THR A 538 11.50 26.86 40.10
N ASP A 539 10.41 27.61 40.10
CA ASP A 539 10.01 28.52 41.18
C ASP A 539 9.35 27.77 42.36
N GLY A 540 8.77 28.51 43.32
CA GLY A 540 8.06 27.91 44.47
C GLY A 540 6.83 27.08 44.11
N ASN A 541 6.27 27.25 42.90
CA ASN A 541 5.15 26.47 42.37
C ASN A 541 5.63 25.29 41.51
N GLY A 542 6.94 25.00 41.50
CA GLY A 542 7.53 23.94 40.69
C GLY A 542 7.58 24.28 39.20
N MET A 543 7.37 25.54 38.82
CA MET A 543 7.27 25.95 37.42
C MET A 543 8.56 26.61 36.92
N ALA A 544 9.00 26.21 35.73
CA ALA A 544 10.04 26.87 34.96
C ALA A 544 9.40 27.42 33.67
N ILE A 545 9.10 28.73 33.66
CA ILE A 545 8.51 29.42 32.53
C ILE A 545 9.61 29.80 31.53
N ILE A 546 9.52 29.23 30.33
CA ILE A 546 10.43 29.48 29.21
C ILE A 546 9.80 30.59 28.36
N ARG A 547 10.21 31.83 28.60
CA ARG A 547 9.69 33.01 27.89
C ARG A 547 10.25 33.15 26.47
N GLU A 548 11.37 32.50 26.21
CA GLU A 548 12.01 32.48 24.90
C GLU A 548 11.33 31.46 23.99
N LYS A 549 11.29 31.78 22.69
CA LYS A 549 10.76 30.88 21.68
C LYS A 549 11.73 29.72 21.47
N LEU A 550 11.29 28.50 21.81
CA LEU A 550 12.00 27.28 21.44
C LEU A 550 11.83 26.99 19.93
N PRO A 551 12.79 26.31 19.28
CA PRO A 551 12.67 25.88 17.88
C PRO A 551 11.37 25.13 17.65
N SER A 552 10.78 25.21 16.45
CA SER A 552 9.63 24.38 16.09
C SER A 552 10.07 22.97 15.69
N LEU A 553 9.15 22.01 15.58
CA LEU A 553 9.47 20.66 15.11
C LEU A 553 10.19 20.66 13.75
N ALA A 554 9.83 21.58 12.85
CA ALA A 554 10.46 21.71 11.54
C ALA A 554 11.91 22.24 11.59
N ASP A 555 12.25 23.00 12.63
CA ASP A 555 13.58 23.58 12.82
C ASP A 555 14.54 22.61 13.56
N LEU A 556 14.00 21.57 14.20
CA LEU A 556 14.77 20.63 15.00
C LEU A 556 15.44 19.56 14.13
N PRO A 557 16.67 19.14 14.48
CA PRO A 557 17.35 18.05 13.80
C PRO A 557 16.58 16.72 13.95
N SER A 558 16.79 15.82 12.98
CA SER A 558 16.33 14.43 13.06
C SER A 558 17.50 13.50 13.39
N CYS A 559 17.41 12.81 14.52
CA CYS A 559 18.36 11.81 14.99
C CYS A 559 17.80 10.42 14.70
N ARG A 560 18.01 9.94 13.48
CA ARG A 560 17.54 8.60 13.08
C ARG A 560 18.18 7.52 13.95
N ASN A 561 17.35 6.60 14.41
CA ASN A 561 17.76 5.32 14.97
C ASN A 561 17.02 4.22 14.22
N GLN A 562 17.71 3.09 13.97
CA GLN A 562 17.09 1.93 13.34
C GLN A 562 16.66 0.99 14.46
N PRO A 563 15.35 0.84 14.75
CA PRO A 563 14.89 -0.15 15.71
C PRO A 563 15.10 -1.56 15.15
N ASP A 564 15.28 -2.55 16.03
CA ASP A 564 15.28 -3.95 15.63
C ASP A 564 13.90 -4.31 15.04
N SER A 565 13.87 -4.87 13.84
CA SER A 565 12.63 -5.13 13.09
C SER A 565 11.71 -6.13 13.80
N LEU A 566 12.25 -6.90 14.73
CA LEU A 566 11.56 -7.98 15.43
C LEU A 566 10.88 -7.51 16.73
N ASP A 567 11.25 -6.33 17.23
CA ASP A 567 10.81 -5.81 18.53
C ASP A 567 10.15 -4.42 18.45
N TYR A 568 9.81 -3.94 17.25
CA TYR A 568 9.11 -2.68 17.05
C TYR A 568 7.85 -2.49 17.94
N PRO A 569 7.01 -3.52 18.20
CA PRO A 569 5.85 -3.37 19.08
C PRO A 569 6.20 -3.00 20.53
N GLN A 570 7.44 -3.23 20.98
CA GLN A 570 7.90 -2.95 22.35
C GLN A 570 8.48 -1.54 22.53
N MET A 571 8.55 -0.76 21.44
CA MET A 571 9.18 0.56 21.44
C MET A 571 8.44 1.56 22.33
N GLY A 572 7.10 1.54 22.34
CA GLY A 572 6.28 2.42 23.18
C GLY A 572 6.78 3.87 23.17
N ALA A 573 7.11 4.40 24.35
CA ALA A 573 7.63 5.76 24.54
C ALA A 573 8.90 6.06 23.72
N LEU A 574 9.70 5.06 23.35
CA LEU A 574 10.94 5.25 22.61
C LEU A 574 10.74 5.49 21.11
N ALA A 575 9.54 5.26 20.57
CA ALA A 575 9.27 5.37 19.13
C ALA A 575 9.48 6.79 18.58
N GLY A 576 9.21 7.82 19.39
CA GLY A 576 9.28 9.22 18.98
C GLY A 576 10.62 9.93 19.23
N LEU A 577 11.66 9.23 19.70
CA LEU A 577 12.95 9.85 20.09
C LEU A 577 13.81 10.37 18.92
N GLN A 578 13.31 10.27 17.69
CA GLN A 578 14.02 10.69 16.49
C GLN A 578 14.01 12.21 16.30
N GLN A 579 13.01 12.91 16.81
CA GLN A 579 12.87 14.36 16.65
C GLN A 579 11.95 14.90 17.74
N GLY A 580 12.27 16.09 18.25
CA GLY A 580 11.51 16.72 19.33
C GLY A 580 12.43 17.34 20.37
N LEU A 581 11.84 17.70 21.51
CA LEU A 581 12.52 18.28 22.66
C LEU A 581 12.58 17.26 23.79
N PHE A 582 13.73 17.18 24.44
CA PHE A 582 13.93 16.39 25.64
C PHE A 582 14.19 17.32 26.83
N VAL A 583 13.39 17.16 27.87
CA VAL A 583 13.43 18.04 29.05
C VAL A 583 13.83 17.22 30.25
N VAL A 584 14.92 17.61 30.90
CA VAL A 584 15.43 16.98 32.12
C VAL A 584 15.19 17.93 33.28
N ALA A 585 14.66 17.40 34.39
CA ALA A 585 14.60 18.10 35.67
C ALA A 585 15.48 17.36 36.69
N GLN A 586 16.30 18.09 37.43
CA GLN A 586 17.26 17.52 38.36
C GLN A 586 17.29 18.29 39.68
N THR A 587 17.33 17.54 40.78
CA THR A 587 17.62 18.02 42.14
C THR A 587 19.01 17.51 42.56
N SER A 588 19.42 17.77 43.80
CA SER A 588 20.68 17.25 44.34
C SER A 588 20.73 15.72 44.46
N SER A 589 19.58 15.04 44.49
CA SER A 589 19.50 13.59 44.79
C SER A 589 18.62 12.79 43.83
N ASP A 590 17.89 13.45 42.94
CA ASP A 590 16.92 12.81 42.05
C ASP A 590 16.86 13.52 40.69
N MET A 591 16.45 12.79 39.66
CA MET A 591 16.29 13.31 38.31
C MET A 591 15.11 12.65 37.60
N ALA A 592 14.44 13.39 36.74
CA ALA A 592 13.45 12.87 35.82
C ALA A 592 13.52 13.59 34.47
N PHE A 593 12.84 13.01 33.48
CA PHE A 593 12.81 13.60 32.14
C PHE A 593 11.52 13.26 31.40
N VAL A 594 11.21 14.09 30.40
CA VAL A 594 10.08 13.91 29.48
C VAL A 594 10.52 14.27 28.06
N HIS A 595 9.93 13.60 27.06
CA HIS A 595 10.12 13.93 25.65
C HIS A 595 8.83 14.52 25.07
N SER A 596 8.95 15.49 24.16
CA SER A 596 7.80 16.21 23.59
C SER A 596 6.85 15.36 22.75
N SER A 597 7.23 14.13 22.40
CA SER A 597 6.38 13.17 21.70
C SER A 597 5.57 12.24 22.62
N TRP A 598 5.70 12.38 23.95
CA TRP A 598 5.00 11.54 24.92
C TRP A 598 3.66 12.15 25.29
N ASP A 599 2.70 12.08 24.37
CA ASP A 599 1.35 12.64 24.50
C ASP A 599 0.25 11.57 24.55
N ASN A 600 0.61 10.29 24.54
CA ASN A 600 -0.33 9.18 24.51
C ASN A 600 -1.24 9.19 25.75
N GLY A 601 -2.54 9.32 25.54
CA GLY A 601 -3.55 9.53 26.59
C GLY A 601 -3.92 10.99 26.83
N ILE A 602 -3.12 11.95 26.37
CA ILE A 602 -3.37 13.40 26.47
C ILE A 602 -3.46 14.10 25.10
N GLU A 603 -3.67 13.35 24.02
CA GLU A 603 -3.71 13.90 22.66
C GLU A 603 -4.91 14.85 22.47
N PRO A 604 -4.76 15.97 21.73
CA PRO A 604 -5.81 16.97 21.58
C PRO A 604 -7.17 16.42 21.11
N PHE A 605 -7.17 15.42 20.23
CA PHE A 605 -8.41 14.83 19.69
C PHE A 605 -9.23 14.11 20.76
N ARG A 606 -8.61 13.56 21.81
CA ARG A 606 -9.33 12.90 22.93
C ARG A 606 -10.20 13.88 23.71
N PHE A 607 -9.82 15.16 23.69
CA PHE A 607 -10.54 16.25 24.36
C PHE A 607 -11.31 17.14 23.38
N LYS A 608 -11.45 16.71 22.11
CA LYS A 608 -12.09 17.51 21.03
C LYS A 608 -11.44 18.88 20.83
N LEU A 609 -10.15 19.01 21.15
CA LEU A 609 -9.40 20.22 20.90
C LEU A 609 -8.94 20.23 19.44
N PRO A 610 -9.01 21.39 18.76
CA PRO A 610 -8.56 21.49 17.38
C PRO A 610 -7.04 21.28 17.30
N SER A 611 -6.61 20.37 16.42
CA SER A 611 -5.20 20.16 16.09
C SER A 611 -4.91 20.69 14.69
N ALA A 612 -3.92 21.59 14.56
CA ALA A 612 -3.46 22.06 13.26
C ALA A 612 -2.26 21.23 12.80
N PRO A 613 -2.31 20.54 11.64
CA PRO A 613 -1.17 19.77 11.12
C PRO A 613 0.01 20.68 10.69
N TYR A 614 -0.23 21.98 10.48
CA TYR A 614 0.79 22.96 10.08
C TYR A 614 0.77 24.15 11.04
N PRO A 615 1.66 24.20 12.05
CA PRO A 615 1.64 25.22 13.09
C PRO A 615 2.37 26.52 12.69
N ASN A 616 2.33 26.90 11.40
CA ASN A 616 2.99 28.10 10.90
C ASN A 616 2.15 29.38 11.11
N GLY A 617 0.96 29.26 11.72
CA GLY A 617 0.04 30.37 11.95
C GLY A 617 -0.62 30.90 10.68
N VAL A 618 -0.44 30.22 9.54
CA VAL A 618 -1.08 30.58 8.28
C VAL A 618 -2.35 29.75 8.14
N MET A 619 -3.49 30.41 8.14
CA MET A 619 -4.77 29.79 7.80
C MET A 619 -5.02 29.96 6.31
N ALA A 620 -4.97 28.85 5.57
CA ALA A 620 -5.35 28.80 4.17
C ALA A 620 -6.71 28.12 4.03
N HIS A 621 -7.62 28.74 3.30
CA HIS A 621 -8.92 28.17 2.97
C HIS A 621 -9.18 28.29 1.48
N THR A 622 -9.50 27.18 0.82
CA THR A 622 -9.87 27.16 -0.59
C THR A 622 -11.39 27.06 -0.69
N VAL A 623 -12.00 28.06 -1.32
CA VAL A 623 -13.42 28.07 -1.65
C VAL A 623 -13.57 27.63 -3.09
N PHE A 624 -14.26 26.51 -3.31
CA PHE A 624 -14.69 26.07 -4.63
C PHE A 624 -16.09 26.63 -4.91
N ASP A 625 -16.38 26.95 -6.17
CA ASP A 625 -17.75 27.23 -6.60
C ASP A 625 -18.65 25.98 -6.51
N ARG A 626 -18.06 24.81 -6.76
CA ARG A 626 -18.65 23.47 -6.59
C ARG A 626 -17.55 22.42 -6.39
N THR A 627 -17.85 21.36 -5.64
CA THR A 627 -16.89 20.29 -5.30
C THR A 627 -17.00 19.03 -6.17
N LEU A 628 -18.01 18.96 -7.05
CA LEU A 628 -18.26 17.84 -7.96
C LEU A 628 -18.25 18.33 -9.40
N LEU A 629 -17.44 17.68 -10.25
CA LEU A 629 -17.16 18.08 -11.62
C LEU A 629 -17.22 16.87 -12.57
N ARG A 630 -17.46 17.11 -13.86
CA ARG A 630 -17.35 16.10 -14.92
C ARG A 630 -16.02 16.23 -15.65
N ALA A 631 -15.60 15.18 -16.35
CA ALA A 631 -14.43 15.24 -17.22
C ALA A 631 -14.64 16.29 -18.32
N GLY A 632 -13.72 17.24 -18.43
CA GLY A 632 -13.79 18.38 -19.35
C GLY A 632 -14.27 19.70 -18.72
N ASP A 633 -14.74 19.67 -17.46
CA ASP A 633 -15.10 20.90 -16.74
C ASP A 633 -13.87 21.69 -16.28
N THR A 634 -13.94 23.02 -16.34
CA THR A 634 -12.97 23.92 -15.71
C THR A 634 -13.26 24.05 -14.21
N VAL A 635 -12.24 23.92 -13.37
CA VAL A 635 -12.34 24.10 -11.91
C VAL A 635 -12.16 25.58 -11.56
N HIS A 636 -13.14 26.16 -10.85
CA HIS A 636 -13.02 27.50 -10.29
C HIS A 636 -12.79 27.42 -8.79
N MET A 637 -11.75 28.11 -8.31
CA MET A 637 -11.44 28.16 -6.89
C MET A 637 -10.85 29.51 -6.48
N LYS A 638 -11.11 29.90 -5.24
CA LYS A 638 -10.56 31.09 -4.60
C LYS A 638 -9.82 30.69 -3.33
N HIS A 639 -8.56 31.10 -3.23
CA HIS A 639 -7.76 30.88 -2.03
C HIS A 639 -7.83 32.11 -1.11
N ILE A 640 -8.12 31.89 0.16
CA ILE A 640 -8.10 32.90 1.21
C ILE A 640 -6.98 32.52 2.17
N LEU A 641 -5.95 33.36 2.23
CA LEU A 641 -4.84 33.20 3.18
C LEU A 641 -4.97 34.28 4.27
N ARG A 642 -4.84 33.86 5.53
CA ARG A 642 -4.77 34.73 6.71
C ARG A 642 -3.58 34.35 7.57
N ARG A 643 -3.03 35.31 8.30
CA ARG A 643 -1.93 35.14 9.25
C ARG A 643 -2.36 35.59 10.64
#